data_AF-A0A5C5WEW8-F1
#
_entry.id   AF-A0A5C5WEW8-F1
#
_cell.length_a   1.000
_cell.length_b   1.000
_cell.length_c   1.000
_cell.angle_alpha   90.00
_cell.angle_beta   90.00
_cell.angle_gamma   90.00
#
_symmetry.space_group_name_H-M   'P 1'
#
loop_
_entity.id
_entity.type
_entity.pdbx_description
1 polymer ?
#
loop_
_entity_poly.entity_id
_entity_poly.type
_entity_poly.pdbx_seq_one_letter_code
_entity_poly.pdbx_strand_id
1 'polypeptide(L)'
;MRIPSSPLFANHAETLKRALLHGCALIAALAGQAATAQDVSAEPILQIFESKWETIDSRMADIFMAGYGRLWLPPPQRADSGGLSVGYDVFDRFDLGKPRNETLYGTEAKLKALVNESHQAGLRVNTDFIINHNGFSDNNTFDNQGTVTTADDVTFVQSGGYPGFVSQLPGLPNGEYHAQQSVDSNRFDGRLAGLIDIDQDIQLQYVRHPIDPSNPQNIPAGTAGIFGRGPANVATPSNARFYPDQALGGATYFDPTIGQNVTLYDYNTADPLAGDPVLEDSVDLIMRNARWMIQEIGVDGFRLDAVRHFDQAVLNEFDRAVFRAKQTTLLDGSPDHAFSFLETGGDNDLNYLQGFIRKDINNATNNVGGNRDALDFNLFFAIKDNLSANGFANDWRNIKNRSIDGHDEGFANNGSQGVSFARSHDDGPSYLDNVAHAYLLMRPGNAIVYMNGKEFGEGRDFPQDGRGDALGGLYGDQITTLVNLRNTHGRGNYADRTPTADQKELLFYERENSALVLLNNRGDAGYDERLVQTAFAPGTRLKELTGNAENASIDPNDELASFVVVDANGRVTVRAPRNKSLDNATMTETEHKSGYLIYGLAGPEGQMRLTDVAGADLTQVLPGSTPVAGQGGPMGPSDNFFNGRTRLTDITVVTDDAFKLRLQTTPVSVGGVRDVHADGDFAQFRINGGIDANGNGVVDSVTPGAVSYGFENFTGVNSPGFFNSGTGVYEQTIDTTALAEGEHYLTGRVYRHRNPATNNGTPGTEGDGGPALYTDFREVIYVDRLKPEAEVLSFQPFTSSPNNLDDRDLIVGSTDGTADNMHVFLDLPAGMSDAQVLQMALNGVNDAGEYDADQWIYGFFDVTTGNHAVTIVTFEQTGNSNVQRFGGVWTTTSQGLGLGDLDADGLLEVSDISGPGGFEQVLASNNALFDAAADVTADGRIDTRDLLELGPELVALGGSAAVLAEYSSALLRRIDLNGSGQTNADDLAALYTNLGSTDPLYDLNVDGVVDVTDAQLLVGDFARTVPGDFNLDGSVDVADYTLWRDNRDTGGRLADGDFDGDVDTDDYTVWATAFGFQRGAYSAPALAVPEPATAFLAALAAVLSTPRQRRSRTLVPH
;
A
#
# COMPACT_ATOMS: atom_id res chain seq x y z
N MET A 1 -6.83 -79.13 -27.65
CA MET A 1 -6.01 -79.90 -28.63
C MET A 1 -4.68 -79.17 -28.79
N ARG A 2 -3.59 -79.93 -28.93
CA ARG A 2 -2.18 -79.56 -28.67
C ARG A 2 -1.61 -78.39 -29.52
N ILE A 3 -0.77 -77.56 -28.85
CA ILE A 3 0.33 -76.65 -29.30
C ILE A 3 1.43 -77.49 -30.04
N PRO A 4 2.39 -77.02 -30.91
CA PRO A 4 3.13 -75.72 -31.03
C PRO A 4 3.31 -75.14 -32.47
N SER A 5 3.65 -73.86 -32.67
CA SER A 5 5.01 -73.31 -32.49
C SER A 5 5.06 -71.77 -32.57
N SER A 6 5.71 -71.19 -31.55
CA SER A 6 6.05 -69.78 -31.30
C SER A 6 7.33 -69.35 -32.07
N PRO A 7 7.89 -68.11 -31.96
CA PRO A 7 7.46 -66.97 -31.13
C PRO A 7 7.45 -65.57 -31.79
N LEU A 8 6.58 -64.72 -31.24
CA LEU A 8 6.79 -63.33 -30.79
C LEU A 8 7.98 -62.57 -31.41
N PHE A 9 7.69 -61.50 -32.18
CA PHE A 9 8.25 -60.14 -32.05
C PHE A 9 7.55 -59.23 -33.08
N ALA A 10 6.31 -58.85 -32.80
CA ALA A 10 5.62 -57.81 -33.57
C ALA A 10 4.52 -57.21 -32.68
N ASN A 11 4.95 -56.54 -31.63
CA ASN A 11 4.20 -55.51 -30.92
C ASN A 11 5.24 -54.80 -30.08
N HIS A 12 5.54 -53.56 -30.43
CA HIS A 12 5.87 -52.43 -29.55
C HIS A 12 6.22 -51.27 -30.48
N ALA A 13 5.15 -50.63 -30.96
CA ALA A 13 5.14 -49.36 -31.65
C ALA A 13 5.62 -48.18 -30.76
N GLU A 14 6.38 -48.43 -29.69
CA GLU A 14 6.67 -47.41 -28.67
C GLU A 14 8.15 -47.23 -28.29
N THR A 15 9.06 -48.16 -28.59
CA THR A 15 10.41 -48.10 -27.98
C THR A 15 11.57 -47.80 -28.93
N LEU A 16 11.48 -48.02 -30.25
CA LEU A 16 12.60 -47.76 -31.18
C LEU A 16 12.46 -46.51 -32.08
N LYS A 17 11.25 -45.98 -32.28
CA LYS A 17 11.11 -44.61 -32.84
C LYS A 17 11.53 -43.55 -31.83
N ARG A 18 11.53 -43.88 -30.53
CA ARG A 18 12.23 -43.11 -29.50
C ARG A 18 13.73 -43.01 -29.84
N ALA A 19 14.42 -44.09 -30.21
CA ALA A 19 15.88 -44.04 -30.42
C ALA A 19 16.39 -43.20 -31.61
N LEU A 20 15.59 -42.93 -32.66
CA LEU A 20 16.02 -42.06 -33.78
C LEU A 20 15.43 -40.63 -33.71
N LEU A 21 14.30 -40.41 -33.03
CA LEU A 21 13.89 -39.05 -32.66
C LEU A 21 14.76 -38.47 -31.54
N HIS A 22 15.40 -39.32 -30.71
CA HIS A 22 16.44 -38.90 -29.75
C HIS A 22 17.73 -38.39 -30.44
N GLY A 23 17.88 -38.53 -31.76
CA GLY A 23 18.93 -37.85 -32.54
C GLY A 23 18.59 -36.40 -32.90
N CYS A 24 17.32 -36.05 -33.05
CA CYS A 24 16.87 -34.66 -33.23
C CYS A 24 16.64 -33.94 -31.88
N ALA A 25 16.52 -34.70 -30.80
CA ALA A 25 16.71 -34.21 -29.43
C ALA A 25 18.14 -33.72 -29.15
N LEU A 26 19.10 -33.90 -30.07
CA LEU A 26 20.46 -33.36 -29.94
C LEU A 26 20.69 -32.02 -30.69
N ILE A 27 19.69 -31.46 -31.39
CA ILE A 27 19.81 -30.17 -32.09
C ILE A 27 18.91 -29.08 -31.48
N ALA A 28 17.82 -29.45 -30.79
CA ALA A 28 16.96 -28.49 -30.08
C ALA A 28 17.26 -28.39 -28.56
N ALA A 29 17.88 -29.41 -27.96
CA ALA A 29 18.36 -29.36 -26.56
C ALA A 29 19.84 -28.88 -26.44
N LEU A 30 20.46 -28.53 -27.56
CA LEU A 30 21.81 -27.95 -27.66
C LEU A 30 21.80 -26.53 -28.28
N ALA A 31 20.63 -25.92 -28.43
CA ALA A 31 20.49 -24.48 -28.24
C ALA A 31 20.49 -24.26 -26.71
N GLY A 32 21.60 -24.56 -26.02
CA GLY A 32 22.44 -23.51 -25.44
C GLY A 32 21.56 -22.62 -24.57
N GLN A 33 21.55 -22.69 -23.23
CA GLN A 33 22.68 -22.27 -22.39
C GLN A 33 23.62 -21.22 -23.02
N ALA A 34 23.09 -20.40 -23.93
CA ALA A 34 23.64 -19.11 -24.23
C ALA A 34 23.35 -18.25 -23.00
N ALA A 35 24.40 -17.94 -22.24
CA ALA A 35 24.74 -16.55 -21.93
C ALA A 35 23.70 -15.58 -22.51
N THR A 36 22.71 -15.20 -21.70
CA THR A 36 21.60 -14.35 -22.15
C THR A 36 22.10 -12.92 -22.17
N ALA A 37 22.66 -12.49 -23.31
CA ALA A 37 22.77 -11.07 -23.57
C ALA A 37 21.36 -10.46 -23.44
N GLN A 38 21.19 -9.45 -22.57
CA GLN A 38 19.95 -8.69 -22.52
C GLN A 38 19.90 -7.79 -23.76
N ASP A 39 19.31 -8.29 -24.84
CA ASP A 39 18.94 -7.46 -25.98
C ASP A 39 17.82 -6.47 -25.60
N VAL A 40 17.20 -6.61 -24.43
CA VAL A 40 16.23 -5.68 -23.85
C VAL A 40 16.66 -5.28 -22.44
N SER A 41 16.82 -3.98 -22.21
CA SER A 41 17.03 -3.43 -20.87
C SER A 41 15.72 -3.34 -20.09
N ALA A 42 15.75 -3.61 -18.79
CA ALA A 42 14.64 -3.30 -17.89
C ALA A 42 14.41 -1.77 -17.81
N GLU A 43 13.18 -1.38 -17.50
CA GLU A 43 12.83 0.00 -17.15
C GLU A 43 13.75 0.50 -16.01
N PRO A 44 14.17 1.76 -16.04
CA PRO A 44 15.14 2.28 -15.07
C PRO A 44 14.55 2.33 -13.66
N ILE A 45 15.47 2.27 -12.68
CA ILE A 45 15.19 2.39 -11.25
C ILE A 45 15.27 3.86 -10.87
N LEU A 46 14.28 4.37 -10.15
CA LEU A 46 14.31 5.68 -9.51
C LEU A 46 14.72 5.52 -8.05
N GLN A 47 15.91 5.99 -7.69
CA GLN A 47 16.27 6.22 -6.30
C GLN A 47 15.66 7.55 -5.87
N ILE A 48 14.76 7.54 -4.86
CA ILE A 48 14.05 8.74 -4.40
C ILE A 48 14.16 8.90 -2.89
N PHE A 49 14.91 9.91 -2.47
CA PHE A 49 15.21 10.19 -1.06
C PHE A 49 14.79 11.63 -0.73
N GLU A 50 14.83 12.01 0.55
CA GLU A 50 14.39 13.33 1.04
C GLU A 50 12.93 13.65 0.66
N SER A 51 12.06 12.64 0.75
CA SER A 51 10.62 12.76 0.55
C SER A 51 9.92 11.80 1.49
N LYS A 52 8.81 12.24 2.08
CA LYS A 52 7.93 11.37 2.86
C LYS A 52 7.22 10.36 1.97
N TRP A 53 6.72 9.28 2.56
CA TRP A 53 5.94 8.26 1.84
C TRP A 53 4.72 8.85 1.12
N GLU A 54 3.93 9.68 1.80
CA GLU A 54 2.79 10.42 1.24
C GLU A 54 3.17 11.33 0.06
N THR A 55 4.37 11.93 0.11
CA THR A 55 4.86 12.77 -0.99
C THR A 55 5.17 11.90 -2.19
N ILE A 56 5.87 10.77 -2.03
CA ILE A 56 6.19 9.87 -3.16
C ILE A 56 4.90 9.30 -3.76
N ASP A 57 3.94 8.94 -2.92
CA ASP A 57 2.62 8.43 -3.30
C ASP A 57 1.85 9.45 -4.16
N SER A 58 1.72 10.69 -3.70
CA SER A 58 1.09 11.79 -4.48
C SER A 58 1.81 12.12 -5.79
N ARG A 59 3.07 11.71 -5.93
CA ARG A 59 3.91 11.90 -7.12
C ARG A 59 3.92 10.65 -8.02
N MET A 60 3.19 9.59 -7.67
CA MET A 60 3.18 8.34 -8.43
C MET A 60 2.72 8.53 -9.87
N ALA A 61 1.74 9.41 -10.11
CA ALA A 61 1.35 9.84 -11.45
C ALA A 61 2.55 10.33 -12.28
N ASP A 62 3.43 11.17 -11.72
CA ASP A 62 4.60 11.68 -12.43
C ASP A 62 5.66 10.59 -12.67
N ILE A 63 5.85 9.71 -11.68
CA ILE A 63 6.78 8.58 -11.76
C ILE A 63 6.35 7.62 -12.90
N PHE A 64 5.06 7.31 -12.97
CA PHE A 64 4.46 6.51 -14.03
C PHE A 64 4.60 7.19 -15.39
N MET A 65 4.26 8.48 -15.48
CA MET A 65 4.38 9.24 -16.73
C MET A 65 5.82 9.27 -17.25
N ALA A 66 6.80 9.48 -16.37
CA ALA A 66 8.22 9.45 -16.70
C ALA A 66 8.67 8.07 -17.24
N GLY A 67 8.05 6.98 -16.79
CA GLY A 67 8.32 5.62 -17.26
C GLY A 67 9.34 4.84 -16.45
N TYR A 68 9.43 5.12 -15.14
CA TYR A 68 10.20 4.28 -14.22
C TYR A 68 9.45 2.97 -13.93
N GLY A 69 10.19 1.87 -13.75
CA GLY A 69 9.62 0.55 -13.46
C GLY A 69 9.92 0.05 -12.05
N ARG A 70 10.75 0.78 -11.28
CA ARG A 70 11.15 0.38 -9.93
C ARG A 70 11.59 1.58 -9.09
N LEU A 71 11.24 1.57 -7.81
CA LEU A 71 11.70 2.51 -6.80
C LEU A 71 12.82 1.91 -5.94
N TRP A 72 13.80 2.73 -5.56
CA TRP A 72 14.70 2.50 -4.45
C TRP A 72 14.44 3.56 -3.38
N LEU A 73 13.86 3.13 -2.26
CA LEU A 73 13.51 3.92 -1.10
C LEU A 73 14.60 3.84 -0.01
N PRO A 74 14.73 4.89 0.84
CA PRO A 74 15.66 4.89 1.97
C PRO A 74 15.28 3.85 3.05
N PRO A 75 16.13 3.62 4.07
CA PRO A 75 15.81 2.69 5.16
C PRO A 75 14.51 3.11 5.89
N PRO A 76 13.47 2.27 5.92
CA PRO A 76 12.21 2.60 6.58
C PRO A 76 12.21 2.35 8.10
N GLN A 77 13.26 1.72 8.63
CA GLN A 77 13.32 1.30 10.03
C GLN A 77 13.64 2.46 10.98
N ARG A 78 13.20 2.35 12.23
CA ARG A 78 13.55 3.28 13.31
C ARG A 78 15.06 3.40 13.47
N ALA A 79 15.55 4.62 13.43
CA ALA A 79 16.95 4.96 13.70
C ALA A 79 17.27 5.17 15.20
N ASP A 80 18.54 5.00 15.55
CA ASP A 80 19.07 5.23 16.90
C ASP A 80 19.11 6.73 17.23
N SER A 81 19.52 7.56 16.26
CA SER A 81 19.53 9.02 16.41
C SER A 81 18.15 9.69 16.37
N GLY A 82 17.07 8.90 16.24
CA GLY A 82 15.67 9.35 16.30
C GLY A 82 15.07 9.73 14.95
N GLY A 83 13.91 10.39 14.97
CA GLY A 83 13.07 10.65 13.78
C GLY A 83 13.64 11.63 12.75
N LEU A 84 14.84 12.18 12.95
CA LEU A 84 15.52 13.06 11.99
C LEU A 84 16.62 12.34 11.19
N SER A 85 16.90 11.08 11.50
CA SER A 85 17.92 10.31 10.80
C SER A 85 17.46 9.89 9.41
N VAL A 86 18.42 9.78 8.48
CA VAL A 86 18.21 9.17 7.15
C VAL A 86 17.90 7.67 7.25
N GLY A 87 18.31 7.01 8.35
CA GLY A 87 17.91 5.64 8.67
C GLY A 87 19.04 4.60 8.70
N TYR A 88 20.25 4.91 8.23
CA TYR A 88 21.37 3.95 8.20
C TYR A 88 21.86 3.52 9.59
N ASP A 89 21.62 4.33 10.62
CA ASP A 89 21.89 3.99 12.03
C ASP A 89 20.72 3.20 12.66
N VAL A 90 20.37 2.06 12.08
CA VAL A 90 19.19 1.27 12.47
C VAL A 90 19.19 0.91 13.96
N PHE A 91 18.05 1.14 14.61
CA PHE A 91 17.81 0.78 16.01
C PHE A 91 16.87 -0.41 16.14
N ASP A 92 15.68 -0.32 15.55
CA ASP A 92 14.67 -1.38 15.61
C ASP A 92 14.19 -1.70 14.19
N ARG A 93 14.40 -2.95 13.78
CA ARG A 93 14.10 -3.42 12.42
C ARG A 93 12.62 -3.64 12.15
N PHE A 94 11.80 -3.74 13.20
CA PHE A 94 10.37 -4.00 13.12
C PHE A 94 9.51 -2.79 13.49
N ASP A 95 10.11 -1.67 13.91
CA ASP A 95 9.45 -0.37 14.04
C ASP A 95 9.65 0.46 12.76
N LEU A 96 8.61 0.51 11.92
CA LEU A 96 8.58 1.32 10.69
C LEU A 96 7.89 2.69 10.88
N GLY A 97 7.70 3.10 12.14
CA GLY A 97 6.97 4.32 12.48
C GLY A 97 5.48 4.10 12.66
N LYS A 98 4.87 4.95 13.50
CA LYS A 98 3.44 4.99 13.79
C LYS A 98 3.00 6.44 14.04
N PRO A 99 1.70 6.75 14.02
CA PRO A 99 1.21 8.10 14.25
C PRO A 99 1.78 8.73 15.52
N ARG A 100 2.22 10.00 15.42
CA ARG A 100 2.86 10.78 16.49
C ARG A 100 4.22 10.21 16.96
N ASN A 101 4.76 9.20 16.29
CA ASN A 101 6.09 8.64 16.48
C ASN A 101 6.58 8.07 15.14
N GLU A 102 6.63 8.91 14.12
CA GLU A 102 7.00 8.57 12.75
C GLU A 102 8.51 8.36 12.63
N THR A 103 8.95 7.60 11.63
CA THR A 103 10.33 7.74 11.13
C THR A 103 10.48 9.07 10.39
N LEU A 104 11.67 9.38 9.87
CA LEU A 104 11.84 10.59 9.05
C LEU A 104 10.86 10.65 7.87
N TYR A 105 10.49 9.48 7.33
CA TYR A 105 9.71 9.36 6.11
C TYR A 105 8.21 9.13 6.35
N GLY A 106 7.81 8.66 7.52
CA GLY A 106 6.40 8.42 7.87
C GLY A 106 6.16 7.20 8.75
N THR A 107 4.98 6.60 8.59
CA THR A 107 4.47 5.44 9.34
C THR A 107 4.54 4.15 8.54
N GLU A 108 4.37 3.00 9.21
CA GLU A 108 4.21 1.68 8.58
C GLU A 108 3.03 1.68 7.58
N ALA A 109 1.89 2.26 7.96
CA ALA A 109 0.69 2.28 7.11
C ALA A 109 0.91 3.09 5.83
N LYS A 110 1.53 4.27 5.92
CA LYS A 110 1.86 5.10 4.73
C LYS A 110 2.89 4.44 3.82
N LEU A 111 3.83 3.66 4.36
CA LEU A 111 4.74 2.86 3.53
C LEU A 111 3.98 1.76 2.76
N LYS A 112 3.03 1.07 3.42
CA LYS A 112 2.20 0.05 2.76
C LYS A 112 1.32 0.65 1.66
N ALA A 113 0.72 1.82 1.92
CA ALA A 113 -0.05 2.56 0.91
C ALA A 113 0.82 2.85 -0.33
N LEU A 114 2.01 3.44 -0.13
CA LEU A 114 2.95 3.70 -1.22
C LEU A 114 3.36 2.43 -1.99
N VAL A 115 3.59 1.30 -1.30
CA VAL A 115 3.93 0.03 -1.95
C VAL A 115 2.78 -0.47 -2.81
N ASN A 116 1.54 -0.43 -2.28
CA ASN A 116 0.34 -0.83 -3.01
C ASN A 116 0.12 0.06 -4.23
N GLU A 117 0.25 1.37 -4.09
CA GLU A 117 0.08 2.32 -5.18
C GLU A 117 1.19 2.18 -6.24
N SER A 118 2.42 1.88 -5.82
CA SER A 118 3.49 1.52 -6.74
C SER A 118 3.15 0.26 -7.56
N HIS A 119 2.61 -0.78 -6.92
CA HIS A 119 2.18 -2.00 -7.62
C HIS A 119 1.00 -1.75 -8.56
N GLN A 120 0.05 -0.91 -8.14
CA GLN A 120 -1.06 -0.41 -8.96
C GLN A 120 -0.51 0.27 -10.23
N ALA A 121 0.49 1.14 -10.11
CA ALA A 121 1.17 1.77 -11.24
C ALA A 121 2.03 0.82 -12.10
N GLY A 122 2.18 -0.44 -11.69
CA GLY A 122 3.03 -1.44 -12.35
C GLY A 122 4.52 -1.31 -12.03
N LEU A 123 4.87 -0.54 -11.00
CA LEU A 123 6.22 -0.41 -10.47
C LEU A 123 6.53 -1.50 -9.44
N ARG A 124 7.82 -1.68 -9.18
CA ARG A 124 8.36 -2.51 -8.09
C ARG A 124 9.02 -1.62 -7.03
N VAL A 125 9.09 -2.06 -5.78
CA VAL A 125 9.68 -1.29 -4.68
C VAL A 125 10.84 -2.05 -4.02
N ASN A 126 12.00 -1.40 -3.93
CA ASN A 126 13.10 -1.83 -3.09
C ASN A 126 13.28 -0.83 -1.96
N THR A 127 13.43 -1.29 -0.73
CA THR A 127 13.91 -0.45 0.37
C THR A 127 15.38 -0.72 0.62
N ASP A 128 16.06 0.25 1.21
CA ASP A 128 17.38 -0.02 1.81
C ASP A 128 17.25 -1.05 2.94
N PHE A 129 18.30 -1.85 3.15
CA PHE A 129 18.31 -2.93 4.14
C PHE A 129 19.71 -3.13 4.74
N ILE A 130 19.79 -3.01 6.07
CA ILE A 130 21.04 -2.97 6.82
C ILE A 130 21.25 -4.29 7.57
N ILE A 131 22.21 -5.08 7.08
CA ILE A 131 22.62 -6.36 7.70
C ILE A 131 23.81 -6.16 8.66
N ASN A 132 24.68 -5.21 8.35
CA ASN A 132 26.02 -5.13 8.95
C ASN A 132 26.04 -4.69 10.42
N HIS A 133 25.29 -3.64 10.75
CA HIS A 133 25.44 -2.92 12.01
C HIS A 133 24.08 -2.49 12.58
N ASN A 134 24.13 -1.93 13.79
CA ASN A 134 23.10 -1.10 14.40
C ASN A 134 23.61 0.35 14.53
N GLY A 135 22.89 1.20 15.25
CA GLY A 135 23.21 2.62 15.43
C GLY A 135 24.51 2.94 16.17
N PHE A 136 24.54 3.99 17.00
CA PHE A 136 25.75 4.50 17.64
C PHE A 136 25.85 4.16 19.14
N SER A 137 24.73 3.85 19.78
CA SER A 137 24.64 3.55 21.21
C SER A 137 25.33 2.24 21.56
N ASP A 138 26.22 2.26 22.56
CA ASP A 138 26.97 1.10 23.06
C ASP A 138 26.89 0.95 24.59
N ASN A 139 27.66 0.01 25.15
CA ASN A 139 27.64 -0.30 26.59
C ASN A 139 28.09 0.85 27.50
N ASN A 140 28.67 1.93 26.95
CA ASN A 140 29.02 3.14 27.68
C ASN A 140 28.01 4.28 27.50
N THR A 141 26.96 4.06 26.71
CA THR A 141 25.90 5.04 26.45
C THR A 141 24.90 5.04 27.60
N PHE A 142 24.51 6.23 28.05
CA PHE A 142 23.54 6.43 29.13
C PHE A 142 22.76 7.73 28.91
N ASP A 143 21.54 7.81 29.42
CA ASP A 143 20.82 9.08 29.52
C ASP A 143 21.06 9.74 30.88
N ASN A 144 21.08 11.07 30.88
CA ASN A 144 21.10 11.85 32.12
C ASN A 144 19.65 12.22 32.43
N GLN A 145 19.06 11.60 33.46
CA GLN A 145 17.68 11.90 33.91
C GLN A 145 17.55 13.28 34.60
N GLY A 146 18.43 14.23 34.29
CA GLY A 146 18.39 15.59 34.79
C GLY A 146 18.91 15.77 36.22
N THR A 147 19.59 14.76 36.80
CA THR A 147 20.27 14.90 38.10
C THR A 147 21.78 15.09 37.90
N VAL A 148 22.45 15.70 38.88
CA VAL A 148 23.91 15.94 38.81
C VAL A 148 24.70 14.66 39.14
N THR A 149 24.01 13.59 39.54
CA THR A 149 24.60 12.33 40.01
C THR A 149 24.32 11.22 39.02
N THR A 150 25.39 10.55 38.55
CA THR A 150 25.31 9.41 37.62
C THR A 150 24.67 8.14 38.23
N ALA A 151 24.03 8.25 39.39
CA ALA A 151 23.41 7.13 40.10
C ALA A 151 21.99 6.84 39.60
N ASP A 152 21.35 7.82 38.95
CA ASP A 152 20.00 7.71 38.38
C ASP A 152 20.03 7.56 36.85
N ASP A 153 21.21 7.52 36.25
CA ASP A 153 21.41 7.35 34.80
C ASP A 153 21.00 5.91 34.40
N VAL A 154 20.20 5.79 33.33
CA VAL A 154 19.91 4.49 32.74
C VAL A 154 20.94 4.23 31.65
N THR A 155 21.68 3.14 31.79
CA THR A 155 22.64 2.71 30.77
C THR A 155 21.94 1.96 29.64
N PHE A 156 22.52 2.00 28.45
CA PHE A 156 22.01 1.29 27.28
C PHE A 156 21.83 -0.22 27.54
N VAL A 157 22.73 -0.83 28.30
CA VAL A 157 22.62 -2.24 28.73
C VAL A 157 21.41 -2.47 29.64
N GLN A 158 21.14 -1.55 30.59
CA GLN A 158 19.95 -1.63 31.45
C GLN A 158 18.65 -1.49 30.66
N SER A 159 18.69 -0.80 29.51
CA SER A 159 17.54 -0.70 28.61
C SER A 159 17.27 -1.96 27.79
N GLY A 160 18.15 -2.96 27.83
CA GLY A 160 18.10 -4.14 26.97
C GLY A 160 18.87 -3.98 25.66
N GLY A 161 19.35 -2.77 25.35
CA GLY A 161 20.12 -2.45 24.16
C GLY A 161 19.25 -2.38 22.90
N TYR A 162 19.81 -2.78 21.75
CA TYR A 162 19.05 -2.86 20.51
C TYR A 162 18.03 -4.02 20.55
N PRO A 163 16.75 -3.79 20.16
CA PRO A 163 15.72 -4.82 20.12
C PRO A 163 16.16 -6.08 19.37
N GLY A 164 16.05 -7.23 20.03
CA GLY A 164 16.41 -8.53 19.51
C GLY A 164 17.90 -8.87 19.57
N PHE A 165 18.77 -8.00 20.09
CA PHE A 165 20.22 -8.25 20.17
C PHE A 165 20.74 -8.27 21.62
N VAL A 166 21.76 -9.10 21.84
CA VAL A 166 22.44 -9.18 23.14
C VAL A 166 23.60 -8.20 23.17
N SER A 167 23.51 -7.17 24.02
CA SER A 167 24.57 -6.15 24.15
C SER A 167 25.71 -6.55 25.10
N GLN A 168 25.42 -7.42 26.09
CA GLN A 168 26.40 -7.90 27.05
C GLN A 168 25.93 -9.18 27.76
N LEU A 169 26.85 -10.12 28.02
CA LEU A 169 26.65 -11.26 28.93
C LEU A 169 27.87 -11.47 29.84
N PRO A 170 27.72 -12.19 30.96
CA PRO A 170 28.85 -12.62 31.77
C PRO A 170 29.87 -13.43 30.94
N GLY A 171 31.09 -12.91 30.80
CA GLY A 171 32.15 -13.54 29.98
C GLY A 171 32.14 -13.15 28.49
N LEU A 172 31.12 -12.40 28.03
CA LEU A 172 31.00 -11.87 26.68
C LEU A 172 30.65 -10.37 26.76
N PRO A 173 31.66 -9.49 27.03
CA PRO A 173 31.43 -8.10 27.41
C PRO A 173 30.86 -7.21 26.30
N ASN A 174 30.95 -7.64 25.04
CA ASN A 174 30.37 -6.94 23.87
C ASN A 174 29.15 -7.66 23.30
N GLY A 175 28.66 -8.73 23.96
CA GLY A 175 27.53 -9.51 23.47
C GLY A 175 27.76 -10.01 22.04
N GLU A 176 26.86 -9.66 21.13
CA GLU A 176 26.84 -10.05 19.71
C GLU A 176 27.53 -9.04 18.79
N TYR A 177 28.38 -8.16 19.34
CA TYR A 177 29.03 -7.10 18.58
C TYR A 177 30.54 -7.21 18.63
N HIS A 178 31.18 -6.75 17.56
CA HIS A 178 32.63 -6.59 17.55
C HIS A 178 33.07 -5.52 18.56
N ALA A 179 34.25 -5.74 19.16
CA ALA A 179 34.80 -4.85 20.18
C ALA A 179 35.10 -3.46 19.61
N GLN A 180 34.85 -2.38 20.37
CA GLN A 180 35.11 -1.01 19.92
C GLN A 180 36.54 -0.76 19.43
N GLN A 181 37.53 -1.55 19.82
CA GLN A 181 38.93 -1.33 19.45
C GLN A 181 39.26 -1.62 17.98
N SER A 182 38.32 -2.17 17.21
CA SER A 182 38.51 -2.53 15.81
C SER A 182 37.91 -1.53 14.80
N VAL A 183 37.54 -0.31 15.20
CA VAL A 183 37.00 0.74 14.30
C VAL A 183 37.89 0.94 13.07
N ASP A 184 37.29 0.88 11.88
CA ASP A 184 37.90 1.16 10.57
C ASP A 184 39.26 0.47 10.29
N SER A 185 39.62 -0.57 11.08
CA SER A 185 40.95 -1.19 11.10
C SER A 185 40.99 -2.59 10.50
N ASN A 186 39.85 -3.29 10.51
CA ASN A 186 39.59 -4.51 9.76
C ASN A 186 38.26 -4.35 9.00
N ARG A 187 38.23 -4.85 7.76
CA ARG A 187 37.05 -4.80 6.88
C ARG A 187 35.86 -5.57 7.44
N PHE A 188 36.10 -6.67 8.16
CA PHE A 188 35.07 -7.61 8.61
C PHE A 188 34.79 -7.58 10.11
N ASP A 189 35.75 -7.11 10.91
CA ASP A 189 35.68 -7.26 12.38
C ASP A 189 35.60 -5.89 13.07
N GLY A 190 35.09 -4.85 12.39
CA GLY A 190 35.34 -3.45 12.75
C GLY A 190 34.13 -2.53 12.62
N ARG A 191 33.97 -1.62 13.60
CA ARG A 191 32.93 -0.58 13.55
C ARG A 191 33.13 0.36 12.37
N LEU A 192 32.21 0.33 11.41
CA LEU A 192 32.16 1.23 10.25
C LEU A 192 31.60 2.58 10.66
N ALA A 193 32.35 3.67 10.45
CA ALA A 193 31.87 5.04 10.70
C ALA A 193 31.32 5.27 12.13
N GLY A 194 31.79 4.48 13.10
CA GLY A 194 31.34 4.52 14.50
C GLY A 194 30.04 3.75 14.80
N LEU A 195 29.40 3.15 13.80
CA LEU A 195 28.21 2.31 13.95
C LEU A 195 28.56 0.98 14.67
N ILE A 196 27.59 0.43 15.41
CA ILE A 196 27.81 -0.78 16.21
C ILE A 196 27.69 -2.02 15.34
N ASP A 197 28.86 -2.52 14.94
CA ASP A 197 29.04 -3.65 14.05
C ASP A 197 28.67 -4.99 14.71
N ILE A 198 27.79 -5.74 14.04
CA ILE A 198 27.30 -7.05 14.50
C ILE A 198 28.37 -8.09 14.19
N ASP A 199 28.68 -8.95 15.15
CA ASP A 199 29.54 -10.12 14.95
C ASP A 199 28.66 -11.30 14.49
N GLN A 200 28.60 -11.52 13.17
CA GLN A 200 27.75 -12.55 12.57
C GLN A 200 28.26 -13.98 12.82
N ASP A 201 29.44 -14.17 13.44
CA ASP A 201 29.93 -15.49 13.84
C ASP A 201 29.33 -15.94 15.19
N ILE A 202 28.72 -15.03 15.96
CA ILE A 202 28.13 -15.33 17.27
C ILE A 202 26.70 -15.88 17.12
N GLN A 203 26.54 -17.18 17.44
CA GLN A 203 25.27 -17.91 17.31
C GLN A 203 24.55 -18.10 18.66
N LEU A 204 24.22 -17.02 19.37
CA LEU A 204 23.44 -17.13 20.61
C LEU A 204 21.97 -17.39 20.31
N GLN A 205 21.39 -18.46 20.85
CA GLN A 205 20.03 -18.88 20.54
C GLN A 205 19.03 -18.38 21.60
N TYR A 206 18.09 -17.53 21.18
CA TYR A 206 17.03 -16.97 22.02
C TYR A 206 15.71 -16.84 21.28
N VAL A 207 14.61 -16.74 22.02
CA VAL A 207 13.41 -16.05 21.53
C VAL A 207 13.67 -14.55 21.60
N ARG A 208 13.84 -13.90 20.44
CA ARG A 208 14.34 -12.51 20.35
C ARG A 208 13.28 -11.42 20.41
N HIS A 209 12.03 -11.72 20.07
CA HIS A 209 10.86 -10.89 20.38
C HIS A 209 9.92 -11.68 21.31
N PRO A 210 10.18 -11.67 22.64
CA PRO A 210 9.41 -12.49 23.58
C PRO A 210 7.90 -12.22 23.55
N ILE A 211 7.10 -13.28 23.61
CA ILE A 211 5.63 -13.18 23.69
C ILE A 211 5.14 -13.50 25.11
N ASP A 212 5.70 -14.57 25.70
CA ASP A 212 5.37 -15.04 27.04
C ASP A 212 6.52 -14.70 28.00
N PRO A 213 6.30 -13.86 29.04
CA PRO A 213 7.33 -13.54 30.03
C PRO A 213 7.83 -14.74 30.84
N SER A 214 7.09 -15.85 30.85
CA SER A 214 7.46 -17.07 31.56
C SER A 214 8.47 -17.96 30.81
N ASN A 215 8.69 -17.71 29.52
CA ASN A 215 9.58 -18.52 28.70
C ASN A 215 11.06 -18.30 29.10
N PRO A 216 11.76 -19.33 29.62
CA PRO A 216 13.15 -19.20 30.05
C PRO A 216 14.16 -19.02 28.91
N GLN A 217 13.70 -19.18 27.65
CA GLN A 217 14.52 -19.02 26.46
C GLN A 217 14.43 -17.62 25.84
N ASN A 218 13.69 -16.71 26.48
CA ASN A 218 13.64 -15.31 26.08
C ASN A 218 15.03 -14.69 26.18
N ILE A 219 15.33 -13.83 25.21
CA ILE A 219 16.47 -12.92 25.28
C ILE A 219 16.37 -12.06 26.55
N PRO A 220 17.49 -11.67 27.20
CA PRO A 220 17.44 -10.82 28.38
C PRO A 220 16.67 -9.51 28.14
N ALA A 221 15.63 -9.29 28.94
CA ALA A 221 14.80 -8.09 28.87
C ALA A 221 15.48 -6.87 29.52
N GLY A 222 15.23 -5.69 28.97
CA GLY A 222 15.57 -4.41 29.62
C GLY A 222 14.78 -4.22 30.92
N THR A 223 15.35 -3.46 31.86
CA THR A 223 14.73 -3.16 33.16
C THR A 223 14.34 -1.69 33.33
N ALA A 224 14.78 -0.81 32.42
CA ALA A 224 14.46 0.62 32.41
C ALA A 224 14.44 1.18 30.98
N GLY A 225 13.79 2.32 30.77
CA GLY A 225 13.81 3.03 29.47
C GLY A 225 14.99 3.99 29.34
N ILE A 226 15.40 4.30 28.11
CA ILE A 226 16.48 5.26 27.80
C ILE A 226 16.07 6.16 26.62
N PHE A 227 16.46 7.43 26.63
CA PHE A 227 16.20 8.40 25.53
C PHE A 227 14.72 8.53 25.14
N GLY A 228 13.81 8.42 26.12
CA GLY A 228 12.37 8.47 25.89
C GLY A 228 11.78 7.18 25.31
N ARG A 229 12.57 6.13 25.15
CA ARG A 229 12.14 4.80 24.70
C ARG A 229 11.91 3.90 25.91
N GLY A 230 10.94 2.98 25.82
CA GLY A 230 10.75 1.95 26.83
C GLY A 230 11.89 0.92 26.84
N PRO A 231 11.96 0.03 27.86
CA PRO A 231 12.89 -1.09 27.85
C PRO A 231 12.67 -1.99 26.63
N ALA A 232 13.74 -2.39 25.96
CA ALA A 232 13.74 -3.33 24.86
C ALA A 232 13.55 -4.78 25.36
N ASN A 233 13.25 -5.69 24.44
CA ASN A 233 13.18 -7.14 24.69
C ASN A 233 12.12 -7.57 25.72
N VAL A 234 11.13 -6.72 26.00
CA VAL A 234 10.04 -7.02 26.94
C VAL A 234 9.02 -7.95 26.28
N ALA A 235 8.58 -8.97 27.02
CA ALA A 235 7.59 -9.91 26.54
C ALA A 235 6.21 -9.27 26.40
N THR A 236 5.65 -9.32 25.18
CA THR A 236 4.31 -8.82 24.90
C THR A 236 3.62 -9.72 23.87
N PRO A 237 2.31 -10.03 24.02
CA PRO A 237 1.58 -10.83 23.04
C PRO A 237 1.66 -10.29 21.60
N SER A 238 1.73 -8.97 21.44
CA SER A 238 1.84 -8.30 20.13
C SER A 238 3.10 -8.65 19.36
N ASN A 239 4.17 -9.13 20.02
CA ASN A 239 5.40 -9.55 19.35
C ASN A 239 5.20 -10.79 18.44
N ALA A 240 4.07 -11.50 18.57
CA ALA A 240 3.68 -12.58 17.66
C ALA A 240 3.75 -12.17 16.19
N ARG A 241 3.39 -10.92 15.87
CA ARG A 241 3.40 -10.38 14.49
C ARG A 241 4.77 -10.36 13.81
N PHE A 242 5.83 -10.54 14.57
CA PHE A 242 7.19 -10.60 14.03
C PHE A 242 7.64 -12.03 13.73
N TYR A 243 6.81 -13.05 13.96
CA TYR A 243 7.14 -14.44 13.64
C TYR A 243 6.27 -15.00 12.52
N PRO A 244 6.83 -15.88 11.66
CA PRO A 244 6.03 -16.71 10.76
C PRO A 244 5.06 -17.62 11.54
N ASP A 245 3.94 -17.98 10.91
CA ASP A 245 2.96 -18.92 11.46
C ASP A 245 3.29 -20.33 10.96
N GLN A 246 3.74 -21.21 11.87
CA GLN A 246 4.09 -22.58 11.51
C GLN A 246 2.85 -23.46 11.28
N ALA A 247 1.68 -23.04 11.76
CA ALA A 247 0.42 -23.75 11.57
C ALA A 247 -0.11 -23.64 10.11
N LEU A 248 0.29 -22.61 9.36
CA LEU A 248 0.05 -22.53 7.90
C LEU A 248 0.77 -23.63 7.11
N GLY A 249 1.79 -24.25 7.72
CA GLY A 249 2.66 -25.22 7.08
C GLY A 249 3.77 -24.54 6.27
N GLY A 250 4.98 -25.10 6.32
CA GLY A 250 6.13 -24.58 5.59
C GLY A 250 6.44 -25.34 4.30
N ALA A 251 7.12 -24.67 3.36
CA ALA A 251 7.61 -25.28 2.14
C ALA A 251 9.08 -25.72 2.31
N THR A 252 9.38 -26.97 1.99
CA THR A 252 10.74 -27.53 2.09
C THR A 252 11.48 -27.45 0.77
N TYR A 253 12.66 -26.85 0.80
CA TYR A 253 13.57 -26.69 -0.33
C TYR A 253 14.96 -27.27 0.00
N PHE A 254 15.70 -27.69 -1.03
CA PHE A 254 17.10 -28.07 -0.85
C PHE A 254 17.98 -26.82 -0.95
N ASP A 255 18.75 -26.51 0.09
CA ASP A 255 19.72 -25.44 0.06
C ASP A 255 21.10 -26.01 -0.36
N PRO A 256 21.56 -25.73 -1.59
CA PRO A 256 22.82 -26.26 -2.08
C PRO A 256 24.04 -25.67 -1.38
N THR A 257 23.91 -24.52 -0.71
CA THR A 257 25.02 -23.83 -0.05
C THR A 257 25.43 -24.54 1.24
N ILE A 258 24.47 -25.15 1.93
CA ILE A 258 24.70 -25.95 3.15
C ILE A 258 24.51 -27.46 2.93
N GLY A 259 24.00 -27.87 1.77
CA GLY A 259 23.82 -29.27 1.38
C GLY A 259 22.69 -29.99 2.14
N GLN A 260 21.65 -29.27 2.57
CA GLN A 260 20.56 -29.79 3.39
C GLN A 260 19.20 -29.25 2.97
N ASN A 261 18.12 -29.92 3.39
CA ASN A 261 16.77 -29.39 3.22
C ASN A 261 16.46 -28.36 4.32
N VAL A 262 15.86 -27.25 3.92
CA VAL A 262 15.38 -26.18 4.80
C VAL A 262 13.87 -26.03 4.62
N THR A 263 13.15 -25.78 5.70
CA THR A 263 11.72 -25.45 5.64
C THR A 263 11.56 -23.96 5.87
N LEU A 264 10.94 -23.28 4.91
CA LEU A 264 10.62 -21.86 4.99
C LEU A 264 9.15 -21.73 5.35
N TYR A 265 8.87 -21.01 6.43
CA TYR A 265 7.52 -20.69 6.88
C TYR A 265 7.16 -19.27 6.45
N ASP A 266 5.87 -19.03 6.27
CA ASP A 266 5.35 -17.75 5.85
C ASP A 266 4.64 -17.04 7.00
N TYR A 267 4.58 -15.72 6.91
CA TYR A 267 3.77 -14.90 7.81
C TYR A 267 2.29 -15.06 7.46
N ASN A 268 1.45 -14.95 8.49
CA ASN A 268 0.01 -14.99 8.36
C ASN A 268 -0.53 -13.55 8.27
N THR A 269 -0.58 -13.01 7.05
CA THR A 269 -1.09 -11.65 6.81
C THR A 269 -2.58 -11.48 7.15
N ALA A 270 -3.33 -12.58 7.26
CA ALA A 270 -4.75 -12.57 7.64
C ALA A 270 -4.97 -12.65 9.16
N ASP A 271 -4.02 -13.24 9.90
CA ASP A 271 -3.98 -13.25 11.37
C ASP A 271 -2.53 -13.02 11.84
N PRO A 272 -2.04 -11.76 11.83
CA PRO A 272 -0.65 -11.47 12.15
C PRO A 272 -0.25 -11.91 13.57
N LEU A 273 -1.19 -12.08 14.49
CA LEU A 273 -0.87 -12.50 15.86
C LEU A 273 -0.76 -14.02 16.03
N ALA A 274 -0.91 -14.81 14.96
CA ALA A 274 -0.72 -16.25 14.96
C ALA A 274 0.76 -16.70 14.87
N GLY A 275 1.70 -15.76 14.78
CA GLY A 275 3.13 -16.09 14.64
C GLY A 275 3.72 -16.87 15.82
N ASP A 276 4.60 -17.82 15.50
CA ASP A 276 5.20 -18.75 16.47
C ASP A 276 6.64 -18.35 16.85
N PRO A 277 6.93 -18.04 18.14
CA PRO A 277 8.29 -17.80 18.60
C PRO A 277 9.24 -18.96 18.30
N VAL A 278 10.38 -18.64 17.73
CA VAL A 278 11.47 -19.60 17.49
C VAL A 278 12.74 -19.20 18.21
N LEU A 279 13.59 -20.20 18.49
CA LEU A 279 14.98 -19.94 18.85
C LEU A 279 15.74 -19.59 17.59
N GLU A 280 16.50 -18.51 17.67
CA GLU A 280 17.25 -17.97 16.54
C GLU A 280 18.45 -17.18 17.05
N ASP A 281 19.47 -17.05 16.19
CA ASP A 281 20.57 -16.12 16.40
C ASP A 281 20.30 -14.74 15.79
N SER A 282 21.27 -13.83 15.90
CA SER A 282 21.14 -12.44 15.44
C SER A 282 21.04 -12.36 13.91
N VAL A 283 21.67 -13.29 13.19
CA VAL A 283 21.60 -13.36 11.73
C VAL A 283 20.22 -13.86 11.31
N ASP A 284 19.73 -14.93 11.94
CA ASP A 284 18.37 -15.45 11.71
C ASP A 284 17.28 -14.38 11.99
N LEU A 285 17.44 -13.55 13.01
CA LEU A 285 16.57 -12.39 13.28
C LEU A 285 16.52 -11.42 12.09
N ILE A 286 17.68 -11.08 11.51
CA ILE A 286 17.78 -10.17 10.36
C ILE A 286 17.13 -10.82 9.13
N MET A 287 17.35 -12.13 8.93
CA MET A 287 16.74 -12.89 7.84
C MET A 287 15.20 -12.97 7.98
N ARG A 288 14.71 -13.17 9.21
CA ARG A 288 13.29 -13.14 9.53
C ARG A 288 12.67 -11.77 9.23
N ASN A 289 13.39 -10.68 9.48
CA ASN A 289 12.98 -9.32 9.12
C ASN A 289 12.94 -9.11 7.60
N ALA A 290 13.92 -9.61 6.84
CA ALA A 290 13.90 -9.52 5.38
C ALA A 290 12.65 -10.21 4.79
N ARG A 291 12.29 -11.39 5.30
CA ARG A 291 11.07 -12.10 4.88
C ARG A 291 9.80 -11.36 5.32
N TRP A 292 9.79 -10.79 6.53
CA TRP A 292 8.70 -9.95 7.04
C TRP A 292 8.45 -8.74 6.15
N MET A 293 9.49 -7.99 5.80
CA MET A 293 9.37 -6.83 4.90
C MET A 293 8.74 -7.22 3.55
N ILE A 294 9.07 -8.39 2.99
CA ILE A 294 8.47 -8.85 1.73
C ILE A 294 7.00 -9.26 1.92
N GLN A 295 6.67 -9.99 2.98
CA GLN A 295 5.34 -10.60 3.15
C GLN A 295 4.32 -9.66 3.81
N GLU A 296 4.73 -8.89 4.82
CA GLU A 296 3.85 -8.02 5.60
C GLU A 296 3.79 -6.59 5.06
N ILE A 297 4.87 -6.12 4.42
CA ILE A 297 4.94 -4.76 3.86
C ILE A 297 4.78 -4.77 2.34
N GLY A 298 5.11 -5.88 1.66
CA GLY A 298 4.92 -6.04 0.22
C GLY A 298 6.11 -5.62 -0.65
N VAL A 299 7.29 -5.33 -0.08
CA VAL A 299 8.45 -4.90 -0.88
C VAL A 299 8.91 -5.99 -1.86
N ASP A 300 9.44 -5.60 -3.01
CA ASP A 300 9.86 -6.49 -4.10
C ASP A 300 11.34 -6.92 -4.03
N GLY A 301 12.02 -6.57 -2.93
CA GLY A 301 13.43 -6.84 -2.69
C GLY A 301 14.11 -5.64 -2.04
N PHE A 302 15.44 -5.62 -2.06
CA PHE A 302 16.21 -4.67 -1.26
C PHE A 302 17.38 -4.05 -2.01
N ARG A 303 17.77 -2.84 -1.59
CA ARG A 303 19.15 -2.35 -1.77
C ARG A 303 19.89 -2.73 -0.49
N LEU A 304 20.93 -3.56 -0.57
CA LEU A 304 21.68 -4.00 0.60
C LEU A 304 22.84 -3.03 0.89
N ASP A 305 22.82 -2.46 2.08
CA ASP A 305 23.82 -1.50 2.57
C ASP A 305 25.11 -2.19 3.02
N ALA A 306 26.25 -1.56 2.76
CA ALA A 306 27.53 -1.87 3.41
C ALA A 306 27.97 -3.36 3.36
N VAL A 307 27.55 -4.13 2.34
CA VAL A 307 27.75 -5.60 2.33
C VAL A 307 29.22 -6.04 2.24
N ARG A 308 30.12 -5.11 1.94
CA ARG A 308 31.56 -5.34 1.95
C ARG A 308 32.14 -5.53 3.35
N HIS A 309 31.35 -5.35 4.41
CA HIS A 309 31.80 -5.25 5.79
C HIS A 309 31.49 -6.48 6.68
N PHE A 310 30.90 -7.54 6.11
CA PHE A 310 30.71 -8.84 6.76
C PHE A 310 31.06 -9.99 5.80
N ASP A 311 31.10 -11.24 6.29
CA ASP A 311 31.42 -12.41 5.45
C ASP A 311 30.36 -12.61 4.36
N GLN A 312 30.80 -12.78 3.10
CA GLN A 312 29.92 -13.01 1.95
C GLN A 312 28.99 -14.23 2.12
N ALA A 313 29.35 -15.21 2.96
CA ALA A 313 28.53 -16.37 3.25
C ALA A 313 27.17 -16.00 3.85
N VAL A 314 27.08 -14.90 4.61
CA VAL A 314 25.81 -14.37 5.16
C VAL A 314 24.80 -14.06 4.05
N LEU A 315 25.26 -13.69 2.85
CA LEU A 315 24.36 -13.43 1.72
C LEU A 315 23.67 -14.70 1.21
N ASN A 316 24.20 -15.89 1.48
CA ASN A 316 23.49 -17.13 1.18
C ASN A 316 22.29 -17.35 2.12
N GLU A 317 22.40 -16.87 3.37
CA GLU A 317 21.28 -16.90 4.32
C GLU A 317 20.22 -15.88 3.94
N PHE A 318 20.64 -14.71 3.46
CA PHE A 318 19.74 -13.73 2.86
C PHE A 318 19.02 -14.30 1.63
N ASP A 319 19.74 -14.93 0.70
CA ASP A 319 19.15 -15.60 -0.47
C ASP A 319 18.09 -16.61 -0.03
N ARG A 320 18.36 -17.42 1.01
CA ARG A 320 17.40 -18.36 1.61
C ARG A 320 16.19 -17.66 2.21
N ALA A 321 16.38 -16.55 2.91
CA ALA A 321 15.32 -15.80 3.57
C ALA A 321 14.31 -15.21 2.59
N VAL A 322 14.79 -14.67 1.46
CA VAL A 322 13.95 -14.03 0.44
C VAL A 322 13.46 -15.00 -0.64
N PHE A 323 14.02 -16.21 -0.71
CA PHE A 323 13.60 -17.24 -1.66
C PHE A 323 12.12 -17.61 -1.45
N ARG A 324 11.32 -17.44 -2.51
CA ARG A 324 9.86 -17.66 -2.50
C ARG A 324 9.13 -16.90 -1.39
N ALA A 325 9.67 -15.77 -0.95
CA ALA A 325 9.01 -14.95 0.06
C ALA A 325 7.79 -14.22 -0.52
N LYS A 326 7.83 -13.81 -1.79
CA LYS A 326 6.67 -13.24 -2.46
C LYS A 326 5.56 -14.28 -2.64
N GLN A 327 4.38 -14.01 -2.08
CA GLN A 327 3.23 -14.92 -2.14
C GLN A 327 2.40 -14.74 -3.42
N THR A 328 2.45 -13.57 -4.04
CA THR A 328 1.80 -13.28 -5.33
C THR A 328 2.59 -13.89 -6.48
N THR A 329 1.92 -14.54 -7.42
CA THR A 329 2.53 -15.02 -8.66
C THR A 329 2.55 -13.94 -9.74
N LEU A 330 3.40 -14.13 -10.74
CA LEU A 330 3.31 -13.41 -12.02
C LEU A 330 2.00 -13.78 -12.74
N LEU A 331 1.65 -13.01 -13.78
CA LEU A 331 0.40 -13.15 -14.53
C LEU A 331 0.31 -14.48 -15.30
N ASP A 332 1.44 -15.14 -15.60
CA ASP A 332 1.45 -16.50 -16.16
C ASP A 332 1.33 -17.60 -15.09
N GLY A 333 1.15 -17.23 -13.82
CA GLY A 333 1.11 -18.12 -12.67
C GLY A 333 2.49 -18.59 -12.21
N SER A 334 3.57 -18.13 -12.82
CA SER A 334 4.91 -18.47 -12.37
C SER A 334 5.30 -17.68 -11.10
N PRO A 335 6.22 -18.20 -10.30
CA PRO A 335 6.66 -17.53 -9.07
C PRO A 335 7.31 -16.18 -9.35
N ASP A 336 6.90 -15.15 -8.60
CA ASP A 336 7.57 -13.85 -8.59
C ASP A 336 8.74 -13.89 -7.59
N HIS A 337 9.90 -13.36 -7.97
CA HIS A 337 11.11 -13.44 -7.16
C HIS A 337 11.56 -12.06 -6.72
N ALA A 338 11.92 -11.93 -5.44
CA ALA A 338 12.55 -10.72 -4.95
C ALA A 338 13.83 -10.44 -5.73
N PHE A 339 14.03 -9.18 -6.14
CA PHE A 339 15.26 -8.74 -6.78
C PHE A 339 15.99 -7.78 -5.84
N SER A 340 17.24 -8.11 -5.50
CA SER A 340 18.05 -7.24 -4.66
C SER A 340 19.30 -6.78 -5.36
N PHE A 341 19.84 -5.63 -4.96
CA PHE A 341 21.15 -5.19 -5.41
C PHE A 341 21.93 -4.59 -4.26
N LEU A 342 23.26 -4.64 -4.31
CA LEU A 342 24.07 -4.39 -3.12
C LEU A 342 25.22 -3.42 -3.34
N GLU A 343 25.59 -2.76 -2.25
CA GLU A 343 26.68 -1.79 -2.22
C GLU A 343 28.03 -2.44 -1.85
N THR A 344 28.93 -2.54 -2.82
CA THR A 344 30.25 -3.18 -2.62
C THR A 344 31.40 -2.20 -2.33
N GLY A 345 31.16 -0.89 -2.42
CA GLY A 345 32.14 0.17 -2.14
C GLY A 345 33.36 0.24 -3.08
N GLY A 346 33.21 -0.22 -4.34
CA GLY A 346 34.16 0.04 -5.44
C GLY A 346 35.52 -0.64 -5.36
N ASP A 347 35.54 -1.97 -5.34
CA ASP A 347 36.77 -2.76 -5.40
C ASP A 347 37.24 -3.01 -6.85
N ASN A 348 38.55 -2.93 -7.09
CA ASN A 348 39.11 -3.21 -8.42
C ASN A 348 39.31 -4.71 -8.68
N ASP A 349 39.20 -5.58 -7.67
CA ASP A 349 39.21 -7.03 -7.84
C ASP A 349 37.84 -7.54 -8.26
N LEU A 350 37.68 -7.76 -9.56
CA LEU A 350 36.44 -8.26 -10.14
C LEU A 350 36.08 -9.68 -9.66
N ASN A 351 37.04 -10.53 -9.27
CA ASN A 351 36.72 -11.85 -8.71
C ASN A 351 36.07 -11.73 -7.34
N TYR A 352 36.53 -10.75 -6.54
CA TYR A 352 35.94 -10.44 -5.25
C TYR A 352 34.51 -9.91 -5.42
N LEU A 353 34.30 -8.99 -6.37
CA LEU A 353 32.98 -8.45 -6.68
C LEU A 353 32.00 -9.53 -7.18
N GLN A 354 32.47 -10.54 -7.92
CA GLN A 354 31.62 -11.63 -8.38
C GLN A 354 31.03 -12.49 -7.25
N GLY A 355 31.68 -12.56 -6.08
CA GLY A 355 31.10 -13.27 -4.92
C GLY A 355 29.77 -12.66 -4.43
N PHE A 356 29.51 -11.40 -4.78
CA PHE A 356 28.30 -10.69 -4.41
C PHE A 356 27.15 -10.82 -5.41
N ILE A 357 27.39 -11.36 -6.60
CA ILE A 357 26.36 -11.48 -7.63
C ILE A 357 25.89 -12.93 -7.67
N ARG A 358 24.56 -13.13 -7.66
CA ARG A 358 23.97 -14.46 -7.76
C ARG A 358 22.62 -14.39 -8.46
N LYS A 359 22.51 -15.03 -9.61
CA LYS A 359 21.30 -15.08 -10.47
C LYS A 359 21.04 -16.53 -10.90
N ASP A 360 20.81 -17.41 -9.93
CA ASP A 360 20.74 -18.87 -10.15
C ASP A 360 19.38 -19.50 -9.77
N ILE A 361 18.36 -18.67 -9.49
CA ILE A 361 16.99 -19.16 -9.30
C ILE A 361 16.54 -19.96 -10.53
N ASN A 362 16.07 -21.18 -10.29
CA ASN A 362 15.53 -22.06 -11.31
C ASN A 362 14.15 -22.57 -10.87
N ASN A 363 13.10 -22.09 -11.52
CA ASN A 363 11.72 -22.48 -11.22
C ASN A 363 11.42 -23.97 -11.46
N ALA A 364 12.27 -24.69 -12.20
CA ALA A 364 12.12 -26.12 -12.44
C ALA A 364 12.75 -27.00 -11.35
N THR A 365 13.48 -26.43 -10.39
CA THR A 365 14.10 -27.16 -9.27
C THR A 365 13.54 -26.69 -7.94
N ASN A 366 13.66 -27.55 -6.92
CA ASN A 366 13.34 -27.20 -5.52
C ASN A 366 14.58 -26.70 -4.78
N ASN A 367 15.53 -26.07 -5.49
CA ASN A 367 16.75 -25.57 -4.88
C ASN A 367 16.60 -24.10 -4.50
N VAL A 368 17.11 -23.73 -3.33
CA VAL A 368 17.28 -22.32 -2.96
C VAL A 368 18.26 -21.66 -3.94
N GLY A 369 17.83 -20.56 -4.55
CA GLY A 369 18.64 -19.73 -5.44
C GLY A 369 18.55 -18.26 -5.08
N GLY A 370 19.51 -17.48 -5.55
CA GLY A 370 19.58 -16.03 -5.38
C GLY A 370 19.22 -15.26 -6.64
N ASN A 371 18.69 -14.06 -6.44
CA ASN A 371 18.43 -13.06 -7.48
C ASN A 371 18.92 -11.69 -6.99
N ARG A 372 20.25 -11.58 -6.91
CA ARG A 372 20.95 -10.38 -6.46
C ARG A 372 22.05 -9.94 -7.42
N ASP A 373 22.20 -8.63 -7.52
CA ASP A 373 23.20 -7.95 -8.35
C ASP A 373 24.02 -6.94 -7.54
N ALA A 374 25.05 -6.32 -8.12
CA ALA A 374 25.88 -5.33 -7.43
C ALA A 374 25.79 -3.95 -8.08
N LEU A 375 25.85 -2.88 -7.26
CA LEU A 375 26.08 -1.53 -7.76
C LEU A 375 27.43 -1.47 -8.49
N ASP A 376 27.43 -0.94 -9.71
CA ASP A 376 28.61 -0.91 -10.58
C ASP A 376 29.52 0.30 -10.27
N PHE A 377 30.13 0.26 -9.09
CA PHE A 377 31.08 1.30 -8.66
C PHE A 377 32.30 1.41 -9.58
N ASN A 378 32.69 0.33 -10.25
CA ASN A 378 33.81 0.33 -11.19
C ASN A 378 33.52 1.19 -12.41
N LEU A 379 32.30 1.09 -12.95
CA LEU A 379 31.85 1.98 -14.01
C LEU A 379 31.62 3.40 -13.50
N PHE A 380 31.00 3.56 -12.33
CA PHE A 380 30.74 4.86 -11.72
C PHE A 380 32.02 5.70 -11.53
N PHE A 381 33.05 5.16 -10.87
CA PHE A 381 34.31 5.88 -10.66
C PHE A 381 35.02 6.17 -11.98
N ALA A 382 34.98 5.24 -12.93
CA ALA A 382 35.53 5.48 -14.26
C ALA A 382 34.85 6.66 -14.97
N ILE A 383 33.52 6.75 -14.91
CA ILE A 383 32.74 7.88 -15.44
C ILE A 383 33.10 9.17 -14.70
N LYS A 384 33.11 9.16 -13.37
CA LYS A 384 33.40 10.32 -12.52
C LYS A 384 34.78 10.91 -12.84
N ASP A 385 35.79 10.07 -12.98
CA ASP A 385 37.17 10.49 -13.22
C ASP A 385 37.43 10.94 -14.67
N ASN A 386 36.68 10.41 -15.64
CA ASN A 386 36.93 10.62 -17.07
C ASN A 386 35.87 11.48 -17.78
N LEU A 387 34.85 11.96 -17.08
CA LEU A 387 33.90 12.99 -17.53
C LEU A 387 34.00 14.25 -16.66
N SER A 388 35.22 14.77 -16.56
CA SER A 388 35.60 15.88 -15.69
C SER A 388 35.48 17.24 -16.38
N ALA A 389 35.59 18.32 -15.60
CA ALA A 389 35.72 19.69 -16.11
C ALA A 389 37.02 19.89 -16.90
N ASN A 390 38.05 19.08 -16.64
CA ASN A 390 39.30 19.09 -17.37
C ASN A 390 39.18 18.22 -18.62
N GLY A 391 38.58 18.77 -19.68
CA GLY A 391 38.32 18.05 -20.94
C GLY A 391 39.54 17.37 -21.59
N PHE A 392 40.78 17.71 -21.21
CA PHE A 392 41.98 16.99 -21.67
C PHE A 392 42.16 15.62 -21.04
N ALA A 393 41.76 15.48 -19.77
CA ALA A 393 41.84 14.23 -19.00
C ALA A 393 40.72 13.25 -19.39
N ASN A 394 39.66 13.75 -20.01
CA ASN A 394 38.52 12.94 -20.41
C ASN A 394 38.93 11.90 -21.48
N ASP A 395 38.54 10.64 -21.26
CA ASP A 395 38.94 9.51 -22.11
C ASP A 395 37.94 8.35 -22.04
N TRP A 396 37.17 8.13 -23.10
CA TRP A 396 36.20 7.03 -23.17
C TRP A 396 36.82 5.64 -23.14
N ARG A 397 38.11 5.49 -23.50
CA ARG A 397 38.82 4.20 -23.43
C ARG A 397 38.95 3.72 -21.99
N ASN A 398 38.94 4.64 -21.04
CA ASN A 398 38.97 4.35 -19.62
C ASN A 398 37.56 4.09 -19.04
N ILE A 399 36.48 4.24 -19.81
CA ILE A 399 35.10 4.07 -19.35
C ILE A 399 34.45 2.83 -19.97
N LYS A 400 34.44 2.74 -21.32
CA LYS A 400 33.50 1.90 -22.08
C LYS A 400 33.52 0.40 -21.81
N ASN A 401 34.55 -0.13 -21.16
CA ASN A 401 34.70 -1.55 -20.83
C ASN A 401 35.01 -1.77 -19.33
N ARG A 402 34.63 -0.82 -18.46
CA ARG A 402 34.94 -0.88 -17.01
C ARG A 402 33.86 -1.53 -16.16
N SER A 403 32.70 -1.80 -16.74
CA SER A 403 31.59 -2.41 -16.01
C SER A 403 31.96 -3.78 -15.46
N ILE A 404 31.41 -4.11 -14.28
CA ILE A 404 31.50 -5.44 -13.67
C ILE A 404 30.90 -6.55 -14.56
N ASP A 405 29.98 -6.17 -15.44
CA ASP A 405 29.42 -6.98 -16.54
C ASP A 405 30.50 -7.60 -17.44
N GLY A 406 31.72 -7.03 -17.48
CA GLY A 406 32.79 -7.59 -18.31
C GLY A 406 33.42 -8.86 -17.77
N HIS A 407 33.12 -9.23 -16.52
CA HIS A 407 33.88 -10.24 -15.80
C HIS A 407 33.24 -11.63 -15.78
N ASP A 408 31.95 -11.76 -16.05
CA ASP A 408 31.26 -13.05 -16.06
C ASP A 408 31.58 -13.88 -17.32
N GLU A 409 31.34 -13.32 -18.51
CA GLU A 409 31.49 -13.97 -19.81
C GLU A 409 32.36 -13.19 -20.80
N GLY A 410 32.97 -12.09 -20.34
CA GLY A 410 33.92 -11.30 -21.12
C GLY A 410 33.28 -10.19 -21.96
N PHE A 411 31.98 -9.93 -21.80
CA PHE A 411 31.22 -8.93 -22.57
C PHE A 411 30.76 -7.77 -21.69
N ALA A 412 31.57 -6.72 -21.58
CA ALA A 412 31.34 -5.62 -20.63
C ALA A 412 30.11 -4.72 -20.84
N ASN A 413 29.24 -5.02 -21.81
CA ASN A 413 28.12 -4.16 -22.19
C ASN A 413 26.89 -4.95 -22.67
N ASN A 414 26.67 -6.16 -22.18
CA ASN A 414 25.50 -6.96 -22.55
C ASN A 414 24.42 -7.00 -21.45
N GLY A 415 24.71 -6.43 -20.27
CA GLY A 415 23.76 -6.22 -19.20
C GLY A 415 23.37 -7.48 -18.43
N SER A 416 24.18 -8.54 -18.50
CA SER A 416 23.96 -9.74 -17.70
C SER A 416 24.12 -9.46 -16.21
N GLN A 417 24.96 -8.47 -15.85
CA GLN A 417 25.26 -8.10 -14.47
C GLN A 417 25.52 -6.61 -14.29
N GLY A 418 25.37 -6.16 -13.05
CA GLY A 418 25.59 -4.80 -12.59
C GLY A 418 24.36 -3.90 -12.64
N VAL A 419 24.27 -3.04 -11.64
CA VAL A 419 23.32 -1.94 -11.57
C VAL A 419 24.10 -0.63 -11.71
N SER A 420 23.96 0.00 -12.87
CA SER A 420 24.72 1.20 -13.22
C SER A 420 24.06 2.47 -12.69
N PHE A 421 24.86 3.47 -12.32
CA PHE A 421 24.38 4.74 -11.78
C PHE A 421 25.41 5.85 -12.06
N ALA A 422 24.93 7.08 -12.24
CA ALA A 422 25.79 8.25 -12.48
C ALA A 422 26.07 9.06 -11.20
N ARG A 423 25.23 8.87 -10.17
CA ARG A 423 25.27 9.50 -8.85
C ARG A 423 24.30 8.77 -7.92
N SER A 424 24.46 8.97 -6.62
CA SER A 424 23.60 8.39 -5.58
C SER A 424 23.48 9.35 -4.39
N HIS A 425 22.89 8.86 -3.30
CA HIS A 425 22.79 9.58 -2.04
C HIS A 425 24.15 9.77 -1.34
N ASP A 426 25.13 8.90 -1.58
CA ASP A 426 26.52 9.04 -1.07
C ASP A 426 27.40 9.90 -1.98
N ASP A 427 27.12 9.84 -3.28
CA ASP A 427 28.11 10.10 -4.30
C ASP A 427 27.63 11.14 -5.31
N GLY A 428 28.28 12.30 -5.31
CA GLY A 428 28.01 13.38 -6.26
C GLY A 428 28.37 13.01 -7.72
N PRO A 429 27.81 13.74 -8.70
CA PRO A 429 27.88 13.41 -10.11
C PRO A 429 29.26 13.70 -10.72
N SER A 430 29.49 13.15 -11.92
CA SER A 430 30.53 13.65 -12.81
C SER A 430 30.24 15.08 -13.30
N TYR A 431 31.24 15.79 -13.82
CA TYR A 431 31.05 17.15 -14.31
C TYR A 431 30.11 17.21 -15.52
N LEU A 432 30.20 16.22 -16.41
CA LEU A 432 29.32 16.04 -17.58
C LEU A 432 28.18 15.05 -17.27
N ASP A 433 27.41 15.36 -16.23
CA ASP A 433 26.33 14.52 -15.69
C ASP A 433 25.30 14.09 -16.74
N ASN A 434 24.91 14.98 -17.64
CA ASN A 434 23.95 14.66 -18.71
C ASN A 434 24.53 13.63 -19.70
N VAL A 435 25.83 13.70 -20.02
CA VAL A 435 26.51 12.73 -20.89
C VAL A 435 26.63 11.38 -20.19
N ALA A 436 26.88 11.36 -18.87
CA ALA A 436 26.87 10.14 -18.08
C ALA A 436 25.51 9.44 -18.12
N HIS A 437 24.41 10.17 -17.88
CA HIS A 437 23.05 9.61 -17.94
C HIS A 437 22.69 9.12 -19.35
N ALA A 438 23.04 9.86 -20.41
CA ALA A 438 22.80 9.43 -21.79
C ALA A 438 23.54 8.11 -22.12
N TYR A 439 24.77 7.93 -21.60
CA TYR A 439 25.51 6.68 -21.74
C TYR A 439 24.84 5.54 -20.98
N LEU A 440 24.54 5.72 -19.70
CA LEU A 440 24.05 4.65 -18.83
C LEU A 440 22.62 4.21 -19.16
N LEU A 441 21.72 5.16 -19.43
CA LEU A 441 20.32 4.83 -19.73
C LEU A 441 20.18 4.09 -21.06
N MET A 442 21.04 4.37 -22.03
CA MET A 442 21.01 3.66 -23.32
C MET A 442 21.85 2.38 -23.35
N ARG A 443 22.67 2.10 -22.33
CA ARG A 443 23.44 0.85 -22.19
C ARG A 443 22.54 -0.32 -21.72
N PRO A 444 22.81 -1.57 -22.17
CA PRO A 444 22.18 -2.78 -21.60
C PRO A 444 22.37 -2.93 -20.07
N GLY A 445 21.47 -3.68 -19.43
CA GLY A 445 21.51 -3.95 -17.98
C GLY A 445 20.76 -2.89 -17.16
N ASN A 446 20.75 -3.01 -15.83
CA ASN A 446 20.01 -2.10 -14.94
C ASN A 446 20.66 -0.71 -14.84
N ALA A 447 19.84 0.34 -14.72
CA ALA A 447 20.30 1.72 -14.57
C ALA A 447 19.45 2.48 -13.54
N ILE A 448 20.11 3.30 -12.72
CA ILE A 448 19.50 4.15 -11.69
C ILE A 448 19.53 5.61 -12.13
N VAL A 449 18.42 6.31 -11.90
CA VAL A 449 18.35 7.77 -11.78
C VAL A 449 18.12 8.11 -10.32
N TYR A 450 18.88 9.06 -9.79
CA TYR A 450 18.74 9.52 -8.41
C TYR A 450 18.05 10.89 -8.34
N MET A 451 16.99 10.97 -7.56
CA MET A 451 16.26 12.19 -7.19
C MET A 451 16.34 12.41 -5.67
N ASN A 452 16.47 13.69 -5.30
CA ASN A 452 16.40 14.15 -3.92
C ASN A 452 15.27 15.19 -3.85
N GLY A 453 14.20 14.90 -3.11
CA GLY A 453 13.01 15.76 -3.05
C GLY A 453 13.13 16.99 -2.14
N LYS A 454 14.21 17.10 -1.36
CA LYS A 454 14.50 18.23 -0.45
C LYS A 454 13.42 18.56 0.58
N GLU A 455 12.55 17.60 0.91
CA GLU A 455 11.43 17.83 1.83
C GLU A 455 11.88 18.12 3.26
N PHE A 456 13.01 17.53 3.68
CA PHE A 456 13.53 17.64 5.06
C PHE A 456 14.60 18.73 5.23
N GLY A 457 14.74 19.63 4.25
CA GLY A 457 15.61 20.79 4.32
C GLY A 457 16.72 20.82 3.28
N GLU A 458 17.19 22.04 3.01
CA GLU A 458 18.28 22.31 2.06
C GLU A 458 19.64 22.28 2.75
N GLY A 459 20.68 21.92 1.98
CA GLY A 459 22.07 21.98 2.45
C GLY A 459 22.43 20.97 3.54
N ARG A 460 21.67 19.88 3.67
CA ARG A 460 22.09 18.72 4.45
C ARG A 460 23.37 18.14 3.84
N ASP A 461 24.35 17.81 4.68
CA ASP A 461 25.60 17.18 4.24
C ASP A 461 25.36 15.76 3.66
N PHE A 462 24.26 15.13 4.08
CA PHE A 462 23.80 13.84 3.64
C PHE A 462 22.27 13.73 3.76
N PRO A 463 21.57 13.19 2.75
CA PRO A 463 22.08 12.64 1.49
C PRO A 463 22.45 13.73 0.44
N GLN A 464 23.32 13.37 -0.52
CA GLN A 464 23.76 14.25 -1.62
C GLN A 464 22.60 14.73 -2.52
N ASP A 465 22.84 15.78 -3.30
CA ASP A 465 21.88 16.30 -4.28
C ASP A 465 21.62 15.32 -5.43
N GLY A 466 20.35 15.23 -5.85
CA GLY A 466 19.90 14.42 -7.00
C GLY A 466 19.63 15.24 -8.27
N ARG A 467 19.00 14.59 -9.26
CA ARG A 467 18.48 15.22 -10.49
C ARG A 467 17.14 15.90 -10.23
N GLY A 468 17.06 17.21 -10.46
CA GLY A 468 15.81 17.96 -10.36
C GLY A 468 14.84 17.68 -11.52
N ASP A 469 15.34 17.24 -12.67
CA ASP A 469 14.56 16.89 -13.86
C ASP A 469 14.25 15.39 -13.97
N ALA A 470 14.45 14.61 -12.90
CA ALA A 470 14.18 13.17 -12.89
C ALA A 470 12.71 12.85 -13.24
N LEU A 471 11.79 13.70 -12.80
CA LEU A 471 10.35 13.60 -13.09
C LEU A 471 9.87 14.65 -14.12
N GLY A 472 10.78 15.43 -14.71
CA GLY A 472 10.45 16.56 -15.58
C GLY A 472 10.24 17.87 -14.82
N GLY A 473 9.41 18.77 -15.38
CA GLY A 473 8.90 19.94 -14.66
C GLY A 473 9.84 21.15 -14.68
N LEU A 474 10.12 21.74 -13.52
CA LEU A 474 10.81 23.04 -13.42
C LEU A 474 12.19 23.05 -14.10
N TYR A 475 12.89 21.91 -14.07
CA TYR A 475 14.24 21.77 -14.60
C TYR A 475 14.29 21.16 -16.01
N GLY A 476 13.14 21.00 -16.66
CA GLY A 476 12.99 20.45 -18.00
C GLY A 476 12.92 18.93 -18.04
N ASP A 477 12.99 18.36 -19.25
CA ASP A 477 12.60 16.96 -19.51
C ASP A 477 13.77 16.10 -20.04
N GLN A 478 15.02 16.51 -19.81
CA GLN A 478 16.17 15.80 -20.40
C GLN A 478 16.26 14.35 -19.89
N ILE A 479 16.11 14.15 -18.57
CA ILE A 479 16.17 12.81 -17.98
C ILE A 479 14.92 11.98 -18.33
N THR A 480 13.71 12.54 -18.26
CA THR A 480 12.48 11.82 -18.65
C THR A 480 12.50 11.42 -20.13
N THR A 481 13.08 12.26 -20.99
CA THR A 481 13.36 11.89 -22.40
C THR A 481 14.28 10.68 -22.48
N LEU A 482 15.41 10.68 -21.75
CA LEU A 482 16.35 9.54 -21.77
C LEU A 482 15.75 8.26 -21.15
N VAL A 483 14.90 8.37 -20.13
CA VAL A 483 14.13 7.26 -19.57
C VAL A 483 13.18 6.67 -20.62
N ASN A 484 12.44 7.52 -21.33
CA ASN A 484 11.58 7.07 -22.41
C ASN A 484 12.37 6.41 -23.56
N LEU A 485 13.51 6.98 -23.95
CA LEU A 485 14.38 6.40 -24.98
C LEU A 485 14.98 5.08 -24.56
N ARG A 486 15.30 4.89 -23.28
CA ARG A 486 15.70 3.59 -22.76
C ARG A 486 14.60 2.55 -22.95
N ASN A 487 13.37 2.89 -22.56
CA ASN A 487 12.23 1.97 -22.63
C ASN A 487 11.85 1.60 -24.08
N THR A 488 12.00 2.55 -25.01
CA THR A 488 11.55 2.38 -26.41
C THR A 488 12.68 1.97 -27.37
N HIS A 489 13.84 2.60 -27.26
CA HIS A 489 14.98 2.49 -28.19
C HIS A 489 16.22 1.85 -27.58
N GLY A 490 16.32 1.75 -26.25
CA GLY A 490 17.40 1.08 -25.51
C GLY A 490 17.34 -0.45 -25.62
N ARG A 491 17.26 -0.95 -26.86
CA ARG A 491 16.99 -2.34 -27.24
C ARG A 491 17.87 -2.78 -28.41
N GLY A 492 18.17 -4.06 -28.51
CA GLY A 492 19.17 -4.63 -29.41
C GLY A 492 20.54 -4.74 -28.74
N ASN A 493 21.41 -5.55 -29.34
CA ASN A 493 22.77 -5.76 -28.84
C ASN A 493 23.57 -4.46 -28.81
N TYR A 494 24.47 -4.32 -27.85
CA TYR A 494 25.45 -3.25 -27.84
C TYR A 494 26.54 -3.52 -28.88
N ALA A 495 26.74 -2.59 -29.81
CA ALA A 495 27.82 -2.62 -30.78
C ALA A 495 28.61 -1.32 -30.76
N ASP A 496 29.89 -1.36 -30.38
CA ASP A 496 30.78 -0.21 -30.47
C ASP A 496 31.01 0.16 -31.95
N ARG A 497 30.60 1.38 -32.32
CA ARG A 497 30.74 1.97 -33.66
C ARG A 497 31.80 3.09 -33.70
N THR A 498 32.56 3.26 -32.62
CA THR A 498 33.53 4.35 -32.48
C THR A 498 34.73 4.14 -33.41
N PRO A 499 35.04 5.09 -34.31
CA PRO A 499 36.26 5.02 -35.11
C PRO A 499 37.51 4.91 -34.23
N THR A 500 38.45 4.02 -34.56
CA THR A 500 39.62 3.72 -33.71
C THR A 500 40.46 4.95 -33.36
N ALA A 501 40.55 5.93 -34.25
CA ALA A 501 41.33 7.15 -34.04
C ALA A 501 40.68 8.13 -33.04
N ASP A 502 39.39 7.96 -32.73
CA ASP A 502 38.58 8.93 -31.99
C ASP A 502 38.14 8.45 -30.60
N GLN A 503 38.52 7.24 -30.22
CA GLN A 503 38.02 6.54 -29.02
C GLN A 503 38.32 7.25 -27.70
N LYS A 504 39.16 8.29 -27.70
CA LYS A 504 39.42 9.09 -26.51
C LYS A 504 38.31 10.12 -26.30
N GLU A 505 38.03 10.95 -27.30
CA GLU A 505 37.08 12.06 -27.19
C GLU A 505 35.63 11.65 -27.48
N LEU A 506 35.44 10.62 -28.31
CA LEU A 506 34.13 10.17 -28.78
C LEU A 506 33.86 8.73 -28.34
N LEU A 507 32.60 8.44 -28.03
CA LEU A 507 32.07 7.09 -27.90
C LEU A 507 30.78 7.01 -28.70
N PHE A 508 30.80 6.22 -29.78
CA PHE A 508 29.62 5.92 -30.57
C PHE A 508 29.32 4.44 -30.43
N TYR A 509 28.08 4.13 -30.07
CA TYR A 509 27.63 2.75 -30.06
C TYR A 509 26.21 2.64 -30.57
N GLU A 510 25.92 1.49 -31.14
CA GLU A 510 24.59 1.15 -31.62
C GLU A 510 23.94 0.20 -30.63
N ARG A 511 22.67 0.44 -30.35
CA ARG A 511 21.71 -0.56 -29.92
C ARG A 511 21.14 -1.14 -31.21
N GLU A 512 21.71 -2.27 -31.65
CA GLU A 512 21.65 -2.72 -33.04
C GLU A 512 20.22 -2.75 -33.61
N ASN A 513 20.05 -2.15 -34.79
CA ASN A 513 18.75 -1.98 -35.47
C ASN A 513 17.69 -1.20 -34.68
N SER A 514 18.08 -0.45 -33.64
CA SER A 514 17.18 0.37 -32.82
C SER A 514 17.62 1.83 -32.77
N ALA A 515 18.81 2.10 -32.22
CA ALA A 515 19.37 3.45 -32.08
C ALA A 515 20.89 3.51 -32.17
N LEU A 516 21.41 4.63 -32.66
CA LEU A 516 22.81 5.04 -32.67
C LEU A 516 23.01 6.15 -31.64
N VAL A 517 23.78 5.87 -30.60
CA VAL A 517 24.11 6.80 -29.51
C VAL A 517 25.45 7.45 -29.80
N LEU A 518 25.48 8.78 -29.76
CA LEU A 518 26.67 9.58 -29.98
C LEU A 518 27.03 10.32 -28.71
N LEU A 519 28.26 10.14 -28.20
CA LEU A 519 28.73 10.79 -26.98
C LEU A 519 30.06 11.50 -27.24
N ASN A 520 30.21 12.69 -26.68
CA ASN A 520 31.39 13.54 -26.79
C ASN A 520 31.75 14.11 -25.42
N ASN A 521 32.99 13.91 -24.99
CA ASN A 521 33.46 14.34 -23.67
C ASN A 521 34.28 15.64 -23.71
N ARG A 522 34.36 16.32 -24.86
CA ARG A 522 35.14 17.55 -25.01
C ARG A 522 34.46 18.74 -24.33
N GLY A 523 35.28 19.57 -23.68
CA GLY A 523 34.84 20.77 -22.95
C GLY A 523 34.94 22.10 -23.71
N ASP A 524 35.37 22.07 -24.97
CA ASP A 524 35.41 23.23 -25.88
C ASP A 524 34.17 23.28 -26.79
N ALA A 525 33.91 24.44 -27.39
CA ALA A 525 32.72 24.63 -28.22
C ALA A 525 32.78 23.91 -29.58
N GLY A 526 31.62 23.55 -30.12
CA GLY A 526 31.43 23.03 -31.48
C GLY A 526 30.95 21.59 -31.54
N TYR A 527 31.29 20.87 -32.61
CA TYR A 527 30.94 19.46 -32.82
C TYR A 527 32.10 18.71 -33.48
N ASP A 528 32.00 17.38 -33.48
CA ASP A 528 32.90 16.49 -34.21
C ASP A 528 32.11 15.65 -35.22
N GLU A 529 32.40 15.84 -36.51
CA GLU A 529 31.74 15.12 -37.61
C GLU A 529 32.48 13.82 -37.94
N ARG A 530 31.76 12.69 -38.06
CA ARG A 530 32.33 11.39 -38.42
C ARG A 530 31.40 10.59 -39.33
N LEU A 531 32.01 9.74 -40.15
CA LEU A 531 31.31 8.69 -40.90
C LEU A 531 31.31 7.40 -40.06
N VAL A 532 30.12 6.90 -39.73
CA VAL A 532 29.91 5.79 -38.79
C VAL A 532 29.22 4.63 -39.49
N GLN A 533 29.70 3.40 -39.26
CA GLN A 533 29.06 2.18 -39.77
C GLN A 533 27.89 1.80 -38.87
N THR A 534 26.78 1.36 -39.44
CA THR A 534 25.59 0.90 -38.72
C THR A 534 25.13 -0.47 -39.20
N ALA A 535 24.27 -1.15 -38.41
CA ALA A 535 23.56 -2.35 -38.84
C ALA A 535 22.28 -2.04 -39.63
N PHE A 536 21.76 -0.81 -39.55
CA PHE A 536 20.59 -0.38 -40.30
C PHE A 536 20.75 -0.58 -41.82
N ALA A 537 19.64 -0.92 -42.48
CA ALA A 537 19.62 -1.12 -43.93
C ALA A 537 19.89 0.20 -44.70
N PRO A 538 20.54 0.14 -45.87
CA PRO A 538 20.70 1.31 -46.75
C PRO A 538 19.38 2.02 -47.06
N GLY A 539 19.39 3.35 -47.01
CA GLY A 539 18.22 4.20 -47.22
C GLY A 539 17.35 4.42 -45.99
N THR A 540 17.61 3.71 -44.87
CA THR A 540 16.93 3.95 -43.59
C THR A 540 17.16 5.39 -43.13
N ARG A 541 16.09 6.04 -42.64
CA ARG A 541 16.17 7.37 -42.05
C ARG A 541 16.13 7.24 -40.53
N LEU A 542 17.10 7.83 -39.85
CA LEU A 542 17.15 7.87 -38.38
C LEU A 542 16.82 9.29 -37.93
N LYS A 543 15.82 9.43 -37.06
CA LYS A 543 15.40 10.70 -36.44
C LYS A 543 16.31 10.98 -35.24
N GLU A 544 16.64 12.25 -35.01
CA GLU A 544 17.26 12.68 -33.76
C GLU A 544 16.19 12.70 -32.65
N LEU A 545 16.42 11.97 -31.57
CA LEU A 545 15.38 11.63 -30.59
C LEU A 545 15.50 12.39 -29.27
N THR A 546 16.60 13.10 -29.04
CA THR A 546 16.85 13.80 -27.76
C THR A 546 16.32 15.23 -27.76
N GLY A 547 16.01 15.78 -28.94
CA GLY A 547 15.62 17.20 -29.10
C GLY A 547 16.81 18.16 -29.05
N ASN A 548 18.03 17.67 -28.82
CA ASN A 548 19.23 18.50 -28.74
C ASN A 548 19.57 19.16 -30.08
N ALA A 549 19.21 18.57 -31.22
CA ALA A 549 19.41 19.21 -32.52
C ALA A 549 18.47 20.40 -32.77
N GLU A 550 17.33 20.45 -32.09
CA GLU A 550 16.36 21.55 -32.21
C GLU A 550 16.52 22.60 -31.08
N ASN A 551 17.34 22.30 -30.08
CA ASN A 551 17.58 23.17 -28.95
C ASN A 551 18.61 24.26 -29.30
N ALA A 552 18.15 25.50 -29.46
CA ALA A 552 19.00 26.64 -29.81
C ALA A 552 20.15 26.94 -28.82
N SER A 553 20.10 26.43 -27.58
CA SER A 553 21.23 26.57 -26.64
C SER A 553 22.35 25.56 -26.92
N ILE A 554 22.01 24.42 -27.52
CA ILE A 554 22.94 23.35 -27.88
C ILE A 554 23.41 23.52 -29.32
N ASP A 555 22.49 23.89 -30.23
CA ASP A 555 22.76 24.11 -31.64
C ASP A 555 22.27 25.48 -32.13
N PRO A 556 22.91 26.59 -31.71
CA PRO A 556 22.53 27.94 -32.12
C PRO A 556 22.72 28.22 -33.62
N ASN A 557 23.43 27.35 -34.34
CA ASN A 557 23.83 27.56 -35.73
C ASN A 557 23.14 26.60 -36.73
N ASP A 558 22.21 25.74 -36.27
CA ASP A 558 21.54 24.72 -37.11
C ASP A 558 22.54 23.78 -37.79
N GLU A 559 23.54 23.34 -37.03
CA GLU A 559 24.65 22.50 -37.49
C GLU A 559 24.43 21.00 -37.22
N LEU A 560 23.51 20.63 -36.34
CA LEU A 560 23.15 19.26 -36.00
C LEU A 560 21.92 18.84 -36.83
N ALA A 561 21.98 17.67 -37.45
CA ALA A 561 20.89 17.23 -38.31
C ALA A 561 19.72 16.68 -37.47
N SER A 562 18.49 17.11 -37.75
CA SER A 562 17.29 16.50 -37.14
C SER A 562 17.02 15.06 -37.62
N PHE A 563 17.67 14.64 -38.69
CA PHE A 563 17.69 13.25 -39.15
C PHE A 563 18.92 12.94 -40.01
N VAL A 564 19.29 11.67 -40.11
CA VAL A 564 20.34 11.17 -41.01
C VAL A 564 19.82 10.02 -41.89
N VAL A 565 20.47 9.79 -43.03
CA VAL A 565 20.11 8.72 -43.97
C VAL A 565 21.28 7.75 -44.11
N VAL A 566 21.01 6.47 -43.94
CA VAL A 566 21.99 5.40 -44.11
C VAL A 566 22.35 5.27 -45.59
N ASP A 567 23.63 5.34 -45.91
CA ASP A 567 24.13 5.27 -47.29
C ASP A 567 24.11 3.84 -47.85
N ALA A 568 24.49 3.69 -49.13
CA ALA A 568 24.53 2.40 -49.82
C ALA A 568 25.48 1.35 -49.18
N ASN A 569 26.40 1.78 -48.30
CA ASN A 569 27.35 0.92 -47.59
C ASN A 569 26.94 0.70 -46.12
N GLY A 570 25.75 1.12 -45.70
CA GLY A 570 25.30 1.00 -44.31
C GLY A 570 25.95 2.02 -43.38
N ARG A 571 26.28 3.23 -43.85
CA ARG A 571 26.97 4.26 -43.05
C ARG A 571 26.18 5.55 -42.96
N VAL A 572 26.39 6.31 -41.89
CA VAL A 572 25.82 7.64 -41.68
C VAL A 572 26.92 8.66 -41.39
N THR A 573 26.78 9.88 -41.91
CA THR A 573 27.60 11.02 -41.46
C THR A 573 26.85 11.71 -40.35
N VAL A 574 27.46 11.80 -39.17
CA VAL A 574 26.86 12.37 -37.97
C VAL A 574 27.78 13.39 -37.34
N ARG A 575 27.20 14.34 -36.61
CA ARG A 575 27.92 15.36 -35.83
C ARG A 575 27.60 15.16 -34.36
N ALA A 576 28.60 14.79 -33.57
CA ALA A 576 28.45 14.70 -32.13
C ALA A 576 28.73 16.09 -31.52
N PRO A 577 27.74 16.75 -30.89
CA PRO A 577 27.94 18.05 -30.27
C PRO A 577 28.96 17.91 -29.14
N ARG A 578 29.78 18.93 -28.94
CA ARG A 578 30.62 19.05 -27.74
C ARG A 578 29.78 19.61 -26.60
N ASN A 579 30.37 19.82 -25.42
CA ASN A 579 29.62 20.24 -24.23
C ASN A 579 29.41 21.76 -24.13
N LYS A 580 29.85 22.51 -25.14
CA LYS A 580 29.60 23.93 -25.32
C LYS A 580 29.20 24.22 -26.77
N SER A 581 28.38 25.24 -26.95
CA SER A 581 28.03 25.80 -28.25
C SER A 581 28.67 27.18 -28.40
N LEU A 582 28.96 27.59 -29.64
CA LEU A 582 29.35 28.97 -29.98
C LEU A 582 28.29 29.54 -30.90
N ASP A 583 27.56 30.54 -30.44
CA ASP A 583 26.64 31.29 -31.30
C ASP A 583 27.45 32.20 -32.24
N ASN A 584 27.43 31.91 -33.54
CA ASN A 584 28.19 32.67 -34.54
C ASN A 584 27.64 34.09 -34.78
N ALA A 585 26.41 34.39 -34.35
CA ALA A 585 25.85 35.73 -34.44
C ALA A 585 26.28 36.60 -33.26
N THR A 586 26.28 36.06 -32.05
CA THR A 586 26.60 36.81 -30.82
C THR A 586 28.04 36.65 -30.33
N MET A 587 28.78 35.68 -30.88
CA MET A 587 30.12 35.27 -30.43
C MET A 587 30.12 34.83 -28.95
N THR A 588 29.00 34.27 -28.48
CA THR A 588 28.83 33.83 -27.09
C THR A 588 29.00 32.32 -27.00
N GLU A 589 29.83 31.86 -26.07
CA GLU A 589 29.88 30.43 -25.72
C GLU A 589 28.85 30.11 -24.63
N THR A 590 28.05 29.07 -24.85
CA THR A 590 27.09 28.57 -23.85
C THR A 590 27.47 27.14 -23.47
N GLU A 591 27.71 26.91 -22.18
CA GLU A 591 27.93 25.55 -21.67
C GLU A 591 26.61 24.90 -21.32
N HIS A 592 26.25 23.87 -22.09
CA HIS A 592 25.00 23.12 -21.95
C HIS A 592 25.24 21.69 -21.48
N LYS A 593 26.50 21.23 -21.42
CA LYS A 593 26.90 19.89 -20.95
C LYS A 593 26.17 18.71 -21.61
N SER A 594 25.60 18.95 -22.79
CA SER A 594 24.78 18.01 -23.53
C SER A 594 25.54 17.55 -24.77
N GLY A 595 26.76 17.04 -24.56
CA GLY A 595 27.61 16.47 -25.60
C GLY A 595 27.13 15.09 -26.06
N TYR A 596 25.85 14.96 -26.37
CA TYR A 596 25.25 13.71 -26.83
C TYR A 596 24.12 13.93 -27.83
N LEU A 597 23.93 12.96 -28.73
CA LEU A 597 22.75 12.81 -29.58
C LEU A 597 22.38 11.33 -29.68
N ILE A 598 21.10 11.04 -29.85
CA ILE A 598 20.62 9.68 -30.08
C ILE A 598 19.80 9.70 -31.37
N TYR A 599 20.30 9.04 -32.41
CA TYR A 599 19.57 8.85 -33.66
C TYR A 599 18.92 7.47 -33.66
N GLY A 600 17.61 7.38 -33.84
CA GLY A 600 16.93 6.08 -33.89
C GLY A 600 15.87 6.03 -34.97
N LEU A 601 15.24 4.87 -35.11
CA LEU A 601 14.09 4.72 -35.99
C LEU A 601 12.92 5.56 -35.47
N ALA A 602 12.09 6.09 -36.37
CA ALA A 602 10.90 6.81 -35.92
C ALA A 602 9.93 5.84 -35.21
N GLY A 603 9.54 6.17 -33.98
CA GLY A 603 8.43 5.52 -33.30
C GLY A 603 7.08 5.98 -33.87
N PRO A 604 5.98 5.26 -33.59
CA PRO A 604 4.66 5.75 -33.91
C PRO A 604 4.30 7.08 -33.26
N GLU A 605 3.56 7.92 -33.98
CA GLU A 605 3.06 9.21 -33.49
C GLU A 605 1.52 9.14 -33.45
N GLY A 606 0.90 9.86 -32.51
CA GLY A 606 -0.54 9.80 -32.29
C GLY A 606 -0.98 10.47 -31.01
N GLN A 607 -2.17 10.14 -30.56
CA GLN A 607 -2.72 10.56 -29.27
C GLN A 607 -3.62 9.47 -28.70
N MET A 608 -3.62 9.35 -27.37
CA MET A 608 -4.67 8.69 -26.62
C MET A 608 -5.72 9.72 -26.22
N ARG A 609 -6.99 9.34 -26.23
CA ARG A 609 -8.12 10.15 -25.76
C ARG A 609 -9.05 9.27 -24.96
N LEU A 610 -9.50 9.77 -23.83
CA LEU A 610 -10.54 9.16 -23.01
C LEU A 610 -11.86 9.86 -23.29
N THR A 611 -12.86 9.08 -23.68
CA THR A 611 -14.19 9.59 -24.02
C THR A 611 -15.26 8.85 -23.25
N ASP A 612 -16.40 9.48 -23.00
CA ASP A 612 -17.59 8.80 -22.53
C ASP A 612 -18.07 7.74 -23.56
N VAL A 613 -19.06 6.93 -23.18
CA VAL A 613 -19.61 5.90 -24.08
C VAL A 613 -20.26 6.49 -25.36
N ALA A 614 -20.69 7.76 -25.32
CA ALA A 614 -21.26 8.49 -26.44
C ALA A 614 -20.18 9.11 -27.38
N GLY A 615 -18.91 9.12 -26.97
CA GLY A 615 -17.75 9.61 -27.71
C GLY A 615 -17.40 11.08 -27.45
N ALA A 616 -17.92 11.71 -26.39
CA ALA A 616 -17.47 13.03 -25.94
C ALA A 616 -16.23 12.90 -25.04
N ASP A 617 -15.27 13.82 -25.13
CA ASP A 617 -14.06 13.78 -24.29
C ASP A 617 -14.43 13.95 -22.81
N LEU A 618 -13.74 13.20 -21.95
CA LEU A 618 -13.77 13.43 -20.51
C LEU A 618 -12.96 14.69 -20.21
N THR A 619 -13.58 15.66 -19.52
CA THR A 619 -12.97 16.99 -19.29
C THR A 619 -12.74 17.32 -17.83
N GLN A 620 -13.28 16.55 -16.89
CA GLN A 620 -13.02 16.74 -15.47
C GLN A 620 -11.62 16.20 -15.16
N VAL A 621 -10.80 17.03 -14.52
CA VAL A 621 -9.43 16.67 -14.15
C VAL A 621 -9.13 17.16 -12.73
N LEU A 622 -8.33 16.40 -12.00
CA LEU A 622 -7.57 16.88 -10.86
C LEU A 622 -6.28 17.50 -11.41
N PRO A 623 -6.12 18.84 -11.39
CA PRO A 623 -5.02 19.48 -12.09
C PRO A 623 -3.69 19.20 -11.40
N GLY A 624 -2.66 18.94 -12.20
CA GLY A 624 -1.26 19.04 -11.82
C GLY A 624 -0.76 20.48 -11.95
N SER A 625 0.47 20.74 -11.53
CA SER A 625 1.10 22.05 -11.74
C SER A 625 2.61 21.98 -11.78
N THR A 626 3.25 22.84 -12.57
CA THR A 626 4.70 23.05 -12.53
C THR A 626 5.04 24.20 -11.58
N PRO A 627 5.90 23.99 -10.58
CA PRO A 627 6.38 25.07 -9.71
C PRO A 627 7.03 26.22 -10.48
N VAL A 628 7.02 27.42 -9.89
CA VAL A 628 7.63 28.61 -10.52
C VAL A 628 9.03 28.84 -9.95
N ALA A 629 9.98 29.20 -10.81
CA ALA A 629 11.33 29.56 -10.38
C ALA A 629 11.34 30.77 -9.43
N GLY A 630 12.12 30.70 -8.36
CA GLY A 630 12.22 31.74 -7.33
C GLY A 630 10.99 31.82 -6.40
N GLN A 631 10.16 30.78 -6.35
CA GLN A 631 8.99 30.72 -5.47
C GLN A 631 9.39 30.65 -3.98
N GLY A 632 10.61 30.20 -3.69
CA GLY A 632 11.18 30.23 -2.36
C GLY A 632 11.51 31.63 -1.87
N GLY A 633 10.79 32.10 -0.84
CA GLY A 633 11.14 33.32 -0.12
C GLY A 633 12.41 33.13 0.74
N PRO A 634 12.99 34.22 1.31
CA PRO A 634 14.22 34.15 2.11
C PRO A 634 14.14 33.26 3.36
N MET A 635 12.93 32.93 3.81
CA MET A 635 12.63 32.04 4.93
C MET A 635 11.68 30.89 4.54
N GLY A 636 11.42 30.71 3.25
CA GLY A 636 10.50 29.70 2.72
C GLY A 636 11.23 28.53 2.06
N PRO A 637 10.50 27.44 1.72
CA PRO A 637 11.08 26.31 1.00
C PRO A 637 11.63 26.72 -0.38
N SER A 638 12.64 26.01 -0.88
CA SER A 638 13.32 26.33 -2.15
C SER A 638 12.52 25.87 -3.39
N ASP A 639 13.00 26.24 -4.57
CA ASP A 639 12.52 25.70 -5.84
C ASP A 639 12.64 24.16 -5.92
N ASN A 640 13.70 23.57 -5.36
CA ASN A 640 13.88 22.11 -5.32
C ASN A 640 12.84 21.44 -4.42
N PHE A 641 12.51 22.03 -3.27
CA PHE A 641 11.44 21.54 -2.41
C PHE A 641 10.10 21.51 -3.15
N PHE A 642 9.74 22.61 -3.81
CA PHE A 642 8.48 22.66 -4.55
C PHE A 642 8.49 21.69 -5.73
N ASN A 643 9.61 21.57 -6.45
CA ASN A 643 9.78 20.60 -7.53
C ASN A 643 9.74 19.14 -7.04
N GLY A 644 10.20 18.87 -5.80
CA GLY A 644 10.15 17.57 -5.16
C GLY A 644 8.76 17.16 -4.67
N ARG A 645 7.93 18.13 -4.25
CA ARG A 645 6.62 17.84 -3.64
C ARG A 645 5.41 18.02 -4.57
N THR A 646 5.52 18.82 -5.63
CA THR A 646 4.36 19.18 -6.45
C THR A 646 4.11 18.16 -7.55
N ARG A 647 2.92 17.55 -7.58
CA ARG A 647 2.45 16.71 -8.70
C ARG A 647 2.34 17.54 -9.98
N LEU A 648 3.01 17.07 -11.04
CA LEU A 648 3.04 17.74 -12.35
C LEU A 648 1.87 17.30 -13.25
N THR A 649 1.46 16.05 -13.13
CA THR A 649 0.49 15.37 -14.01
C THR A 649 -0.96 15.73 -13.65
N ASP A 650 -1.74 16.06 -14.67
CA ASP A 650 -3.21 16.12 -14.58
C ASP A 650 -3.78 14.70 -14.52
N ILE A 651 -4.78 14.48 -13.67
CA ILE A 651 -5.47 13.19 -13.54
C ILE A 651 -6.91 13.32 -14.02
N THR A 652 -7.31 12.52 -14.99
CA THR A 652 -8.68 12.56 -15.55
C THR A 652 -9.68 11.88 -14.61
N VAL A 653 -10.76 12.55 -14.22
CA VAL A 653 -11.78 11.96 -13.35
C VAL A 653 -12.83 11.22 -14.18
N VAL A 654 -13.18 9.99 -13.75
CA VAL A 654 -14.18 9.13 -14.38
C VAL A 654 -15.27 8.77 -13.37
N THR A 655 -16.47 9.30 -13.59
CA THR A 655 -17.63 9.06 -12.70
C THR A 655 -18.67 8.11 -13.28
N ASP A 656 -18.56 7.78 -14.57
CA ASP A 656 -19.48 6.87 -15.25
C ASP A 656 -19.06 5.41 -15.07
N ASP A 657 -20.01 4.49 -15.21
CA ASP A 657 -19.80 3.02 -15.17
C ASP A 657 -18.93 2.48 -16.31
N ALA A 658 -18.65 3.30 -17.32
CA ALA A 658 -17.73 2.95 -18.39
C ALA A 658 -17.21 4.18 -19.13
N PHE A 659 -16.01 4.07 -19.69
CA PHE A 659 -15.46 5.01 -20.65
C PHE A 659 -14.83 4.27 -21.84
N LYS A 660 -14.44 5.02 -22.87
CA LYS A 660 -13.70 4.50 -24.02
C LYS A 660 -12.28 5.03 -24.04
N LEU A 661 -11.32 4.12 -24.05
CA LEU A 661 -9.93 4.41 -24.39
C LEU A 661 -9.80 4.36 -25.92
N ARG A 662 -9.44 5.50 -26.52
CA ARG A 662 -9.23 5.61 -27.97
C ARG A 662 -7.82 6.04 -28.29
N LEU A 663 -7.10 5.22 -29.04
CA LEU A 663 -5.75 5.49 -29.51
C LEU A 663 -5.78 5.72 -31.02
N GLN A 664 -5.32 6.90 -31.46
CA GLN A 664 -5.35 7.28 -32.86
C GLN A 664 -3.95 7.68 -33.34
N THR A 665 -3.41 6.94 -34.31
CA THR A 665 -2.09 7.21 -34.89
C THR A 665 -2.17 8.24 -36.03
N THR A 666 -1.08 8.95 -36.25
CA THR A 666 -0.91 9.90 -37.36
C THR A 666 0.21 9.44 -38.29
N PRO A 667 0.12 9.73 -39.61
CA PRO A 667 1.19 9.36 -40.54
C PRO A 667 2.53 10.01 -40.15
N VAL A 668 3.59 9.22 -40.07
CA VAL A 668 4.90 9.69 -39.61
C VAL A 668 5.80 9.98 -40.81
N SER A 669 6.53 11.09 -40.77
CA SER A 669 7.50 11.45 -41.82
C SER A 669 8.82 11.92 -41.24
N VAL A 670 9.92 11.44 -41.83
CA VAL A 670 11.28 11.85 -41.45
C VAL A 670 11.92 12.54 -42.65
N GLY A 671 12.33 13.80 -42.50
CA GLY A 671 12.92 14.58 -43.59
C GLY A 671 11.98 14.78 -44.79
N GLY A 672 10.67 14.92 -44.53
CA GLY A 672 9.65 15.11 -45.56
C GLY A 672 9.26 13.84 -46.33
N VAL A 673 9.75 12.67 -45.91
CA VAL A 673 9.39 11.39 -46.51
C VAL A 673 8.67 10.51 -45.49
N ARG A 674 7.49 10.00 -45.86
CA ARG A 674 6.68 9.12 -45.02
C ARG A 674 7.45 7.84 -44.68
N ASP A 675 7.53 7.53 -43.39
CA ASP A 675 8.04 6.26 -42.88
C ASP A 675 6.84 5.38 -42.51
N VAL A 676 6.37 4.59 -43.48
CA VAL A 676 5.14 3.80 -43.34
C VAL A 676 5.23 2.85 -42.13
N HIS A 677 6.42 2.33 -41.80
CA HIS A 677 6.62 1.43 -40.66
C HIS A 677 6.30 2.08 -39.31
N ALA A 678 6.49 3.39 -39.21
CA ALA A 678 6.17 4.16 -38.02
C ALA A 678 4.67 4.47 -37.90
N ASP A 679 3.83 4.25 -38.91
CA ASP A 679 2.38 4.54 -38.80
C ASP A 679 1.63 3.59 -37.84
N GLY A 680 2.32 2.55 -37.35
CA GLY A 680 1.82 1.59 -36.38
C GLY A 680 1.08 0.42 -37.04
N ASP A 681 1.57 -0.81 -36.86
CA ASP A 681 0.95 -2.03 -37.40
C ASP A 681 0.09 -2.78 -36.38
N PHE A 682 0.28 -2.47 -35.09
CA PHE A 682 -0.40 -3.10 -33.98
C PHE A 682 -0.41 -2.17 -32.77
N ALA A 683 -1.43 -2.30 -31.92
CA ALA A 683 -1.49 -1.63 -30.64
C ALA A 683 -2.13 -2.50 -29.56
N GLN A 684 -1.78 -2.22 -28.32
CA GLN A 684 -2.30 -2.83 -27.11
C GLN A 684 -2.52 -1.76 -26.04
N PHE A 685 -3.22 -2.10 -24.97
CA PHE A 685 -3.35 -1.22 -23.82
C PHE A 685 -3.14 -1.99 -22.52
N ARG A 686 -2.76 -1.28 -21.45
CA ARG A 686 -2.66 -1.83 -20.10
C ARG A 686 -3.31 -0.86 -19.13
N ILE A 687 -4.04 -1.41 -18.17
CA ILE A 687 -4.49 -0.69 -16.99
C ILE A 687 -3.72 -1.27 -15.80
N ASN A 688 -3.20 -0.40 -14.95
CA ASN A 688 -2.39 -0.71 -13.77
C ASN A 688 -1.18 -1.61 -14.11
N GLY A 689 -0.77 -2.48 -13.19
CA GLY A 689 0.21 -3.54 -13.41
C GLY A 689 -0.20 -4.64 -14.40
N GLY A 690 -1.44 -4.59 -14.91
CA GLY A 690 -2.02 -5.57 -15.85
C GLY A 690 -3.24 -6.28 -15.27
N ILE A 691 -4.42 -5.94 -15.79
CA ILE A 691 -5.72 -6.54 -15.46
C ILE A 691 -6.46 -6.90 -16.75
N ASP A 692 -7.40 -7.85 -16.69
CA ASP A 692 -8.33 -8.09 -17.81
C ASP A 692 -9.31 -6.91 -17.93
N ALA A 693 -9.11 -6.09 -18.95
CA ALA A 693 -9.90 -4.90 -19.23
C ALA A 693 -10.51 -4.91 -20.64
N ASN A 694 -10.45 -6.03 -21.37
CA ASN A 694 -11.13 -6.20 -22.65
C ASN A 694 -12.30 -7.19 -22.58
N GLY A 695 -12.53 -7.82 -21.41
CA GLY A 695 -13.69 -8.65 -21.11
C GLY A 695 -13.58 -10.09 -21.61
N ASN A 696 -12.36 -10.58 -21.85
CA ASN A 696 -12.14 -11.94 -22.35
C ASN A 696 -11.88 -12.99 -21.25
N GLY A 697 -11.77 -12.54 -19.99
CA GLY A 697 -11.61 -13.35 -18.78
C GLY A 697 -10.16 -13.56 -18.34
N VAL A 698 -9.15 -13.11 -19.10
CA VAL A 698 -7.72 -13.28 -18.80
C VAL A 698 -6.90 -12.11 -19.31
N VAL A 699 -5.69 -11.94 -18.78
CA VAL A 699 -4.74 -11.00 -19.40
C VAL A 699 -4.17 -11.60 -20.69
N ASP A 700 -4.15 -10.85 -21.79
CA ASP A 700 -3.74 -11.35 -23.11
C ASP A 700 -2.24 -11.65 -23.21
N SER A 701 -1.41 -10.81 -22.59
CA SER A 701 0.04 -10.87 -22.72
C SER A 701 0.71 -11.11 -21.38
N VAL A 702 0.93 -12.39 -21.04
CA VAL A 702 1.41 -12.79 -19.70
C VAL A 702 2.85 -13.29 -19.67
N THR A 703 3.61 -13.24 -20.77
CA THR A 703 5.00 -13.74 -20.80
C THR A 703 5.95 -12.82 -20.02
N PRO A 704 6.53 -13.25 -18.88
CA PRO A 704 7.40 -12.40 -18.08
C PRO A 704 8.61 -11.89 -18.87
N GLY A 705 8.97 -10.63 -18.67
CA GLY A 705 10.08 -9.97 -19.38
C GLY A 705 9.78 -9.57 -20.83
N ALA A 706 8.64 -9.99 -21.40
CA ALA A 706 8.19 -9.46 -22.68
C ALA A 706 7.77 -7.99 -22.53
N VAL A 707 7.99 -7.20 -23.57
CA VAL A 707 7.56 -5.79 -23.57
C VAL A 707 6.06 -5.65 -23.40
N SER A 708 5.28 -6.60 -23.92
CA SER A 708 3.82 -6.62 -23.81
C SER A 708 3.33 -7.20 -22.48
N TYR A 709 4.19 -7.55 -21.51
CA TYR A 709 3.73 -8.13 -20.26
C TYR A 709 2.69 -7.25 -19.54
N GLY A 710 1.53 -7.82 -19.23
CA GLY A 710 0.38 -7.15 -18.64
C GLY A 710 -0.55 -6.43 -19.61
N PHE A 711 -0.27 -6.46 -20.93
CA PHE A 711 -1.08 -5.76 -21.93
C PHE A 711 -2.23 -6.59 -22.52
N GLU A 712 -3.35 -5.91 -22.74
CA GLU A 712 -4.56 -6.33 -23.44
C GLU A 712 -4.56 -5.92 -24.91
N ASN A 713 -5.15 -6.76 -25.75
CA ASN A 713 -5.47 -6.40 -27.12
C ASN A 713 -6.76 -5.59 -27.18
N PHE A 714 -6.83 -4.65 -28.12
CA PHE A 714 -8.07 -3.98 -28.48
C PHE A 714 -9.02 -4.95 -29.19
N THR A 715 -10.14 -5.28 -28.54
CA THR A 715 -11.19 -6.16 -29.09
C THR A 715 -12.34 -5.38 -29.72
N GLY A 716 -12.50 -4.10 -29.36
CA GLY A 716 -13.47 -3.18 -29.94
C GLY A 716 -13.12 -2.77 -31.38
N VAL A 717 -12.39 -1.66 -31.53
CA VAL A 717 -11.87 -1.20 -32.83
C VAL A 717 -10.38 -1.50 -32.90
N ASN A 718 -9.93 -2.11 -33.99
CA ASN A 718 -8.53 -2.38 -34.26
C ASN A 718 -8.25 -2.18 -35.75
N SER A 719 -7.83 -0.97 -36.11
CA SER A 719 -7.54 -0.55 -37.50
C SER A 719 -6.15 0.08 -37.57
N PRO A 720 -5.09 -0.69 -37.82
CA PRO A 720 -3.72 -0.16 -37.82
C PRO A 720 -3.42 0.86 -38.91
N GLY A 721 -2.56 1.82 -38.62
CA GLY A 721 -2.18 2.88 -39.57
C GLY A 721 -1.30 2.38 -40.71
N PHE A 722 -0.42 1.42 -40.42
CA PHE A 722 0.51 0.80 -41.37
C PHE A 722 -0.19 0.22 -42.62
N PHE A 723 -1.33 -0.46 -42.43
CA PHE A 723 -2.08 -1.10 -43.52
C PHE A 723 -3.04 -0.13 -44.25
N ASN A 724 -3.09 1.14 -43.85
CA ASN A 724 -4.04 2.15 -44.32
C ASN A 724 -3.32 3.41 -44.85
N SER A 725 -4.02 4.56 -44.88
CA SER A 725 -3.45 5.86 -45.27
C SER A 725 -2.46 6.45 -44.26
N GLY A 726 -2.06 5.69 -43.23
CA GLY A 726 -1.14 6.09 -42.16
C GLY A 726 -1.83 6.52 -40.87
N THR A 727 -3.17 6.67 -40.89
CA THR A 727 -3.98 6.92 -39.69
C THR A 727 -4.58 5.61 -39.22
N GLY A 728 -4.20 5.18 -38.02
CA GLY A 728 -4.79 4.04 -37.32
C GLY A 728 -5.75 4.49 -36.23
N VAL A 729 -6.72 3.63 -35.89
CA VAL A 729 -7.66 3.82 -34.79
C VAL A 729 -7.79 2.50 -34.04
N TYR A 730 -7.58 2.57 -32.72
CA TYR A 730 -7.85 1.51 -31.78
C TYR A 730 -8.77 2.04 -30.69
N GLU A 731 -9.81 1.30 -30.32
CA GLU A 731 -10.78 1.74 -29.32
C GLU A 731 -11.27 0.57 -28.48
N GLN A 732 -11.28 0.74 -27.16
CA GLN A 732 -11.78 -0.24 -26.20
C GLN A 732 -12.71 0.47 -25.21
N THR A 733 -13.86 -0.15 -24.93
CA THR A 733 -14.72 0.28 -23.80
C THR A 733 -14.21 -0.41 -22.54
N ILE A 734 -13.97 0.38 -21.50
CA ILE A 734 -13.49 -0.05 -20.18
C ILE A 734 -14.67 0.05 -19.21
N ASP A 735 -14.92 -1.04 -18.49
CA ASP A 735 -15.93 -1.12 -17.43
C ASP A 735 -15.29 -0.69 -16.11
N THR A 736 -15.68 0.47 -15.60
CA THR A 736 -15.14 1.02 -14.34
C THR A 736 -15.79 0.37 -13.12
N THR A 737 -16.85 -0.44 -13.28
CA THR A 737 -17.42 -1.22 -12.19
C THR A 737 -16.53 -2.38 -11.75
N ALA A 738 -15.56 -2.74 -12.57
CA ALA A 738 -14.53 -3.73 -12.28
C ALA A 738 -13.22 -3.10 -11.74
N LEU A 739 -13.17 -1.77 -11.62
CA LEU A 739 -12.07 -1.03 -11.03
C LEU A 739 -12.43 -0.61 -9.60
N ALA A 740 -11.42 -0.48 -8.75
CA ALA A 740 -11.59 0.16 -7.45
C ALA A 740 -11.77 1.68 -7.63
N GLU A 741 -12.26 2.35 -6.60
CA GLU A 741 -12.16 3.82 -6.54
C GLU A 741 -10.68 4.23 -6.42
N GLY A 742 -10.34 5.46 -6.83
CA GLY A 742 -8.98 6.00 -6.75
C GLY A 742 -8.19 6.02 -8.06
N GLU A 743 -6.87 6.17 -7.97
CA GLU A 743 -5.98 6.36 -9.11
C GLU A 743 -5.75 5.07 -9.92
N HIS A 744 -5.81 5.15 -11.24
CA HIS A 744 -5.53 4.06 -12.16
C HIS A 744 -4.61 4.52 -13.31
N TYR A 745 -3.72 3.63 -13.74
CA TYR A 745 -2.62 3.96 -14.62
C TYR A 745 -2.77 3.31 -15.99
N LEU A 746 -2.97 4.12 -17.03
CA LEU A 746 -3.31 3.65 -18.36
C LEU A 746 -2.11 3.81 -19.29
N THR A 747 -1.74 2.74 -19.99
CA THR A 747 -0.75 2.79 -21.07
C THR A 747 -1.37 2.26 -22.35
N GLY A 748 -1.61 3.12 -23.34
CA GLY A 748 -1.81 2.71 -24.73
C GLY A 748 -0.47 2.58 -25.43
N ARG A 749 -0.19 1.45 -26.09
CA ARG A 749 1.09 1.21 -26.77
C ARG A 749 0.87 0.92 -28.25
N VAL A 750 1.56 1.66 -29.12
CA VAL A 750 1.57 1.40 -30.56
C VAL A 750 2.95 0.92 -30.98
N TYR A 751 2.99 -0.19 -31.73
CA TYR A 751 4.23 -0.80 -32.20
C TYR A 751 4.57 -0.34 -33.62
N ARG A 752 5.85 -0.04 -33.85
CA ARG A 752 6.41 0.11 -35.20
C ARG A 752 6.38 -1.25 -35.90
N HIS A 753 6.14 -1.26 -37.21
CA HIS A 753 6.22 -2.49 -37.99
C HIS A 753 7.65 -3.03 -38.08
N ARG A 754 7.89 -4.26 -37.60
CA ARG A 754 9.21 -4.91 -37.57
C ARG A 754 9.27 -6.25 -38.31
N ASN A 755 8.14 -6.79 -38.75
CA ASN A 755 8.09 -8.16 -39.27
C ASN A 755 8.76 -8.27 -40.67
N PRO A 756 9.81 -9.09 -40.84
CA PRO A 756 10.49 -9.24 -42.12
C PRO A 756 9.72 -10.10 -43.14
N ALA A 757 8.64 -10.79 -42.74
CA ALA A 757 7.93 -11.76 -43.56
C ALA A 757 6.62 -11.25 -44.20
N THR A 758 6.24 -10.00 -43.96
CA THR A 758 4.93 -9.39 -44.32
C THR A 758 4.90 -8.72 -45.70
N ASN A 759 5.52 -9.35 -46.70
CA ASN A 759 5.47 -8.85 -48.07
C ASN A 759 4.08 -9.05 -48.69
N ASN A 760 3.24 -8.01 -48.63
CA ASN A 760 1.93 -7.96 -49.31
C ASN A 760 2.03 -7.59 -50.81
N GLY A 761 3.18 -7.80 -51.45
CA GLY A 761 3.44 -7.48 -52.85
C GLY A 761 3.79 -6.02 -53.14
N THR A 762 3.97 -5.19 -52.10
CA THR A 762 4.41 -3.79 -52.22
C THR A 762 5.90 -3.69 -51.82
N PRO A 763 6.82 -3.36 -52.74
CA PRO A 763 8.23 -3.20 -52.39
C PRO A 763 8.45 -2.13 -51.31
N GLY A 764 9.23 -2.45 -50.27
CA GLY A 764 9.58 -1.52 -49.19
C GLY A 764 8.64 -1.50 -47.99
N THR A 765 7.77 -2.51 -47.83
CA THR A 765 6.91 -2.68 -46.64
C THR A 765 7.33 -3.84 -45.73
N GLU A 766 8.45 -4.50 -46.03
CA GLU A 766 9.03 -5.54 -45.16
C GLU A 766 9.69 -4.86 -43.95
N GLY A 767 9.40 -5.32 -42.74
CA GLY A 767 10.12 -4.89 -41.55
C GLY A 767 11.58 -5.36 -41.56
N ASP A 768 12.41 -4.74 -40.72
CA ASP A 768 13.85 -5.02 -40.63
C ASP A 768 14.22 -6.14 -39.64
N GLY A 769 13.25 -6.73 -38.96
CA GLY A 769 13.46 -7.84 -38.02
C GLY A 769 14.23 -7.48 -36.76
N GLY A 770 14.44 -6.20 -36.47
CA GLY A 770 15.08 -5.77 -35.23
C GLY A 770 14.15 -5.89 -34.00
N PRO A 771 14.63 -5.52 -32.80
CA PRO A 771 13.84 -5.62 -31.57
C PRO A 771 12.55 -4.80 -31.65
N ALA A 772 11.58 -5.12 -30.80
CA ALA A 772 10.33 -4.37 -30.70
C ALA A 772 10.61 -2.89 -30.42
N LEU A 773 9.96 -2.01 -31.17
CA LEU A 773 10.02 -0.56 -31.01
C LEU A 773 8.59 -0.04 -30.98
N TYR A 774 8.30 0.86 -30.05
CA TYR A 774 6.94 1.30 -29.78
C TYR A 774 6.93 2.72 -29.20
N THR A 775 5.74 3.30 -29.15
CA THR A 775 5.44 4.53 -28.42
C THR A 775 4.36 4.24 -27.40
N ASP A 776 4.60 4.69 -26.16
CA ASP A 776 3.62 4.67 -25.09
C ASP A 776 2.88 6.00 -25.04
N PHE A 777 1.57 5.91 -24.88
CA PHE A 777 0.66 7.00 -24.57
C PHE A 777 0.12 6.70 -23.19
N ARG A 778 0.57 7.45 -22.19
CA ARG A 778 0.22 7.26 -20.80
C ARG A 778 -0.77 8.32 -20.36
N GLU A 779 -1.75 7.90 -19.56
CA GLU A 779 -2.63 8.79 -18.81
C GLU A 779 -2.90 8.17 -17.45
N VAL A 780 -3.24 9.01 -16.48
CA VAL A 780 -3.71 8.60 -15.15
C VAL A 780 -5.16 9.02 -15.03
N ILE A 781 -6.02 8.14 -14.54
CA ILE A 781 -7.40 8.46 -14.23
C ILE A 781 -7.64 8.32 -12.73
N TYR A 782 -8.66 9.00 -12.22
CA TYR A 782 -9.24 8.77 -10.91
C TYR A 782 -10.67 8.26 -11.11
N VAL A 783 -10.96 7.05 -10.66
CA VAL A 783 -12.32 6.50 -10.67
C VAL A 783 -13.02 7.01 -9.40
N ASP A 784 -14.14 7.73 -9.60
CA ASP A 784 -14.99 8.33 -8.54
C ASP A 784 -16.46 8.03 -8.87
N ARG A 785 -16.92 6.82 -8.55
CA ARG A 785 -18.31 6.38 -8.79
C ARG A 785 -19.14 6.29 -7.51
N LEU A 786 -18.49 6.03 -6.39
CA LEU A 786 -19.11 5.83 -5.10
C LEU A 786 -18.85 7.04 -4.21
N LYS A 787 -19.64 7.19 -3.15
CA LYS A 787 -19.36 8.23 -2.15
C LYS A 787 -18.26 7.72 -1.22
N PRO A 788 -17.41 8.61 -0.69
CA PRO A 788 -16.38 8.22 0.25
C PRO A 788 -17.01 7.68 1.53
N GLU A 789 -16.64 6.47 1.92
CA GLU A 789 -17.14 5.81 3.13
C GLU A 789 -16.17 5.94 4.31
N ALA A 790 -16.73 6.17 5.50
CA ALA A 790 -16.01 6.26 6.76
C ALA A 790 -16.45 5.23 7.80
N GLU A 791 -15.59 5.06 8.81
CA GLU A 791 -15.89 4.30 10.03
C GLU A 791 -15.30 4.97 11.29
N VAL A 792 -15.84 4.62 12.47
CA VAL A 792 -15.26 5.00 13.77
C VAL A 792 -14.30 3.91 14.22
N LEU A 793 -13.00 4.26 14.31
CA LEU A 793 -11.95 3.32 14.70
C LEU A 793 -11.72 3.31 16.22
N SER A 794 -11.79 4.47 16.86
CA SER A 794 -11.47 4.61 18.29
C SER A 794 -12.06 5.89 18.88
N PHE A 795 -12.52 5.82 20.13
CA PHE A 795 -12.89 7.00 20.93
C PHE A 795 -12.35 6.90 22.36
N GLN A 796 -11.03 7.04 22.47
CA GLN A 796 -10.29 6.77 23.71
C GLN A 796 -9.76 8.06 24.34
N PRO A 797 -9.36 8.05 25.63
CA PRO A 797 -8.74 9.21 26.26
C PRO A 797 -7.54 9.73 25.48
N PHE A 798 -7.31 11.04 25.51
CA PHE A 798 -6.16 11.66 24.85
C PHE A 798 -4.87 10.92 25.17
N THR A 799 -4.09 10.58 24.14
CA THR A 799 -2.82 9.86 24.34
C THR A 799 -1.85 10.65 25.21
N SER A 800 -1.91 11.99 25.17
CA SER A 800 -1.10 12.89 26.01
C SER A 800 -1.54 12.95 27.47
N SER A 801 -2.76 12.51 27.79
CA SER A 801 -3.32 12.50 29.14
C SER A 801 -4.26 11.29 29.33
N PRO A 802 -3.74 10.05 29.28
CA PRO A 802 -4.57 8.84 29.23
C PRO A 802 -5.40 8.60 30.50
N ASN A 803 -5.06 9.29 31.60
CA ASN A 803 -5.81 9.24 32.86
C ASN A 803 -6.92 10.28 32.95
N ASN A 804 -6.98 11.26 32.03
CA ASN A 804 -8.14 12.15 31.93
C ASN A 804 -9.17 11.47 31.05
N LEU A 805 -10.21 10.90 31.66
CA LEU A 805 -11.24 10.15 30.95
C LEU A 805 -12.25 11.04 30.22
N ASP A 806 -12.27 12.34 30.51
CA ASP A 806 -13.25 13.30 30.00
C ASP A 806 -12.84 13.87 28.63
N ASP A 807 -11.54 13.85 28.34
CA ASP A 807 -10.97 14.34 27.09
C ASP A 807 -10.64 13.17 26.16
N ARG A 808 -11.24 13.12 24.97
CA ARG A 808 -11.27 11.95 24.10
C ARG A 808 -10.82 12.26 22.67
N ASP A 809 -9.88 11.47 22.18
CA ASP A 809 -9.46 11.46 20.78
C ASP A 809 -10.41 10.53 20.01
N LEU A 810 -11.20 11.09 19.09
CA LEU A 810 -11.98 10.35 18.10
C LEU A 810 -11.11 10.13 16.86
N ILE A 811 -10.82 8.87 16.56
CA ILE A 811 -10.12 8.46 15.34
C ILE A 811 -11.13 7.81 14.41
N VAL A 812 -11.16 8.30 13.17
CA VAL A 812 -12.03 7.81 12.10
C VAL A 812 -11.19 7.42 10.90
N GLY A 813 -11.66 6.45 10.12
CA GLY A 813 -10.97 5.95 8.93
C GLY A 813 -11.79 6.10 7.66
N SER A 814 -11.13 6.21 6.49
CA SER A 814 -11.74 6.04 5.17
C SER A 814 -11.68 4.56 4.81
N THR A 815 -12.83 3.90 4.67
CA THR A 815 -12.86 2.45 4.45
C THR A 815 -12.49 2.06 3.02
N ASP A 816 -12.56 3.00 2.09
CA ASP A 816 -12.19 2.87 0.68
C ASP A 816 -10.87 3.57 0.31
N GLY A 817 -10.23 4.28 1.26
CA GLY A 817 -8.98 5.02 1.03
C GLY A 817 -9.07 6.24 0.10
N THR A 818 -10.28 6.74 -0.18
CA THR A 818 -10.50 7.81 -1.16
C THR A 818 -10.58 9.21 -0.55
N ALA A 819 -10.95 9.32 0.74
CA ALA A 819 -11.16 10.60 1.37
C ALA A 819 -9.86 11.40 1.48
N ASP A 820 -9.91 12.68 1.16
CA ASP A 820 -8.78 13.62 1.33
C ASP A 820 -9.00 14.62 2.47
N ASN A 821 -10.24 14.69 2.99
CA ASN A 821 -10.62 15.53 4.10
C ASN A 821 -11.82 14.97 4.86
N MET A 822 -11.87 15.21 6.19
CA MET A 822 -12.96 14.77 7.05
C MET A 822 -13.34 15.82 8.10
N HIS A 823 -14.65 15.88 8.39
CA HIS A 823 -15.19 16.63 9.52
C HIS A 823 -15.97 15.69 10.44
N VAL A 824 -15.79 15.84 11.75
CA VAL A 824 -16.39 14.94 12.75
C VAL A 824 -17.19 15.71 13.78
N PHE A 825 -18.40 15.24 14.04
CA PHE A 825 -19.32 15.87 14.99
C PHE A 825 -19.77 14.83 16.02
N LEU A 826 -19.84 15.28 17.27
CA LEU A 826 -20.38 14.50 18.37
C LEU A 826 -21.80 14.99 18.67
N ASP A 827 -22.70 14.06 18.90
CA ASP A 827 -24.03 14.27 19.47
C ASP A 827 -24.93 15.21 18.66
N LEU A 828 -24.81 15.15 17.32
CA LEU A 828 -25.77 15.83 16.46
C LEU A 828 -27.12 15.10 16.48
N PRO A 829 -28.24 15.83 16.62
CA PRO A 829 -29.56 15.22 16.62
C PRO A 829 -29.90 14.57 15.27
N ALA A 830 -30.51 13.38 15.31
CA ALA A 830 -30.88 12.63 14.10
C ALA A 830 -31.89 13.39 13.20
N GLY A 831 -32.63 14.35 13.75
CA GLY A 831 -33.52 15.26 13.00
C GLY A 831 -32.79 16.34 12.21
N MET A 832 -31.48 16.54 12.39
CA MET A 832 -30.68 17.45 11.56
C MET A 832 -30.41 16.84 10.18
N SER A 833 -30.81 17.53 9.12
CA SER A 833 -30.66 17.02 7.74
C SER A 833 -29.20 17.01 7.29
N ASP A 834 -28.85 16.06 6.42
CA ASP A 834 -27.50 15.95 5.84
C ASP A 834 -27.03 17.24 5.16
N ALA A 835 -27.96 17.97 4.52
CA ALA A 835 -27.65 19.25 3.90
C ALA A 835 -27.20 20.31 4.92
N GLN A 836 -27.76 20.31 6.14
CA GLN A 836 -27.33 21.21 7.21
C GLN A 836 -25.95 20.82 7.74
N VAL A 837 -25.73 19.52 7.97
CA VAL A 837 -24.43 18.99 8.44
C VAL A 837 -23.33 19.28 7.41
N LEU A 838 -23.59 19.02 6.13
CA LEU A 838 -22.64 19.33 5.06
C LEU A 838 -22.31 20.83 4.99
N GLN A 839 -23.30 21.71 5.21
CA GLN A 839 -23.03 23.15 5.29
C GLN A 839 -22.19 23.54 6.51
N MET A 840 -22.29 22.82 7.64
CA MET A 840 -21.39 23.03 8.78
C MET A 840 -19.95 22.67 8.41
N ALA A 841 -19.74 21.50 7.79
CA ALA A 841 -18.43 21.06 7.32
C ALA A 841 -17.81 22.04 6.30
N LEU A 842 -18.58 22.48 5.30
CA LEU A 842 -18.14 23.47 4.31
C LEU A 842 -17.79 24.85 4.91
N ASN A 843 -18.27 25.15 6.13
CA ASN A 843 -17.88 26.34 6.88
C ASN A 843 -16.64 26.13 7.77
N GLY A 844 -15.99 24.96 7.69
CA GLY A 844 -14.79 24.62 8.45
C GLY A 844 -15.05 24.15 9.88
N VAL A 845 -16.28 23.77 10.23
CA VAL A 845 -16.61 23.33 11.60
C VAL A 845 -16.11 21.91 11.82
N ASN A 846 -15.37 21.70 12.91
CA ASN A 846 -14.80 20.41 13.33
C ASN A 846 -13.98 19.69 12.24
N ASP A 847 -13.14 20.45 11.56
CA ASP A 847 -12.13 19.96 10.62
C ASP A 847 -11.15 19.01 11.33
N ALA A 848 -11.07 17.76 10.88
CA ALA A 848 -10.27 16.71 11.49
C ALA A 848 -8.85 16.72 10.93
N GLY A 849 -7.85 16.54 11.78
CA GLY A 849 -6.46 16.44 11.34
C GLY A 849 -6.16 15.05 10.79
N GLU A 850 -5.34 14.95 9.75
CA GLU A 850 -4.76 13.67 9.33
C GLU A 850 -3.97 13.03 10.48
N TYR A 851 -4.20 11.73 10.70
CA TYR A 851 -3.60 10.95 11.78
C TYR A 851 -2.62 9.90 11.25
N ASP A 852 -3.05 9.12 10.26
CA ASP A 852 -2.25 8.12 9.53
C ASP A 852 -2.78 7.97 8.10
N ALA A 853 -2.24 7.02 7.32
CA ALA A 853 -2.86 6.62 6.04
C ALA A 853 -4.35 6.29 6.25
N ASP A 854 -5.20 7.00 5.50
CA ASP A 854 -6.67 6.86 5.53
C ASP A 854 -7.29 7.04 6.93
N GLN A 855 -6.63 7.77 7.84
CA GLN A 855 -7.14 8.01 9.19
C GLN A 855 -7.05 9.49 9.59
N TRP A 856 -8.10 9.96 10.26
CA TRP A 856 -8.21 11.32 10.78
C TRP A 856 -8.54 11.31 12.26
N ILE A 857 -8.17 12.38 12.95
CA ILE A 857 -8.32 12.54 14.39
C ILE A 857 -8.93 13.91 14.73
N TYR A 858 -9.87 13.89 15.68
CA TYR A 858 -10.41 15.09 16.29
C TYR A 858 -10.58 14.90 17.80
N GLY A 859 -10.24 15.94 18.57
CA GLY A 859 -10.33 15.90 20.03
C GLY A 859 -11.63 16.52 20.55
N PHE A 860 -12.31 15.80 21.43
CA PHE A 860 -13.46 16.29 22.19
C PHE A 860 -13.10 16.43 23.67
N PHE A 861 -13.67 17.43 24.34
CA PHE A 861 -13.42 17.77 25.74
C PHE A 861 -14.72 17.66 26.53
N ASP A 862 -14.60 17.43 27.83
CA ASP A 862 -15.74 17.36 28.76
C ASP A 862 -16.82 16.35 28.29
N VAL A 863 -16.40 15.22 27.70
CA VAL A 863 -17.29 14.18 27.20
C VAL A 863 -18.01 13.49 28.36
N THR A 864 -19.33 13.36 28.26
CA THR A 864 -20.18 12.71 29.28
C THR A 864 -20.08 11.18 29.21
N THR A 865 -20.55 10.49 30.24
CA THR A 865 -20.73 9.03 30.23
C THR A 865 -22.05 8.71 29.53
N GLY A 866 -22.02 7.93 28.44
CA GLY A 866 -23.24 7.53 27.73
C GLY A 866 -22.98 6.90 26.37
N ASN A 867 -24.04 6.67 25.61
CA ASN A 867 -24.01 6.24 24.21
C ASN A 867 -23.99 7.47 23.29
N HIS A 868 -22.83 7.81 22.73
CA HIS A 868 -22.71 8.96 21.84
C HIS A 868 -23.09 8.64 20.39
N ALA A 869 -23.56 9.66 19.68
CA ALA A 869 -23.76 9.62 18.24
C ALA A 869 -22.65 10.39 17.52
N VAL A 870 -21.90 9.72 16.66
CA VAL A 870 -20.85 10.33 15.83
C VAL A 870 -21.38 10.58 14.44
N THR A 871 -21.27 11.81 13.92
CA THR A 871 -21.54 12.14 12.52
C THR A 871 -20.23 12.49 11.82
N ILE A 872 -19.93 11.81 10.72
CA ILE A 872 -18.73 12.03 9.90
C ILE A 872 -19.16 12.61 8.55
N VAL A 873 -18.49 13.66 8.10
CA VAL A 873 -18.59 14.18 6.74
C VAL A 873 -17.26 13.97 6.05
N THR A 874 -17.25 13.16 5.00
CA THR A 874 -16.08 12.86 4.18
C THR A 874 -16.12 13.64 2.87
N PHE A 875 -14.95 13.99 2.37
CA PHE A 875 -14.75 14.60 1.06
C PHE A 875 -13.67 13.86 0.29
N GLU A 876 -13.82 13.84 -1.02
CA GLU A 876 -12.79 13.43 -1.97
C GLU A 876 -12.24 14.65 -2.72
N GLN A 877 -11.05 14.49 -3.29
CA GLN A 877 -10.39 15.54 -4.07
C GLN A 877 -11.20 15.96 -5.31
N THR A 878 -12.08 15.09 -5.80
CA THR A 878 -13.00 15.31 -6.91
C THR A 878 -14.18 16.23 -6.54
N GLY A 879 -14.42 16.42 -5.24
CA GLY A 879 -15.54 17.18 -4.67
C GLY A 879 -16.75 16.32 -4.28
N ASN A 880 -16.70 15.00 -4.45
CA ASN A 880 -17.71 14.09 -3.92
C ASN A 880 -17.68 14.09 -2.39
N SER A 881 -18.82 13.78 -1.75
CA SER A 881 -18.93 13.83 -0.29
C SER A 881 -20.02 12.90 0.25
N ASN A 882 -19.85 12.51 1.52
CA ASN A 882 -20.79 11.68 2.24
C ASN A 882 -21.07 12.22 3.64
N VAL A 883 -22.25 11.92 4.18
CA VAL A 883 -22.61 12.19 5.58
C VAL A 883 -23.06 10.88 6.19
N GLN A 884 -22.30 10.37 7.17
CA GLN A 884 -22.58 9.11 7.84
C GLN A 884 -22.76 9.32 9.34
N ARG A 885 -23.66 8.55 9.96
CA ARG A 885 -23.97 8.62 11.38
C ARG A 885 -23.79 7.25 12.03
N PHE A 886 -23.11 7.24 13.17
CA PHE A 886 -22.77 6.06 13.94
C PHE A 886 -23.30 6.26 15.37
N GLY A 887 -24.31 5.47 15.76
CA GLY A 887 -24.84 5.46 17.12
C GLY A 887 -24.05 4.52 18.03
N GLY A 888 -24.27 4.65 19.34
CA GLY A 888 -23.79 3.66 20.31
C GLY A 888 -22.29 3.68 20.60
N VAL A 889 -21.62 4.82 20.38
CA VAL A 889 -20.21 4.97 20.76
C VAL A 889 -20.12 5.21 22.27
N TRP A 890 -20.05 4.11 23.03
CA TRP A 890 -20.07 4.15 24.50
C TRP A 890 -18.80 4.77 25.10
N THR A 891 -18.97 5.63 26.10
CA THR A 891 -17.91 6.23 26.90
C THR A 891 -18.13 6.00 28.40
N THR A 892 -17.04 6.03 29.17
CA THR A 892 -17.11 6.07 30.64
C THR A 892 -16.14 7.11 31.13
N THR A 893 -16.67 8.21 31.67
CA THR A 893 -15.93 9.42 32.04
C THR A 893 -16.19 9.76 33.50
N SER A 894 -15.66 10.90 33.97
CA SER A 894 -16.02 11.41 35.29
C SER A 894 -17.23 12.35 35.26
N GLN A 895 -17.77 12.62 34.07
CA GLN A 895 -18.93 13.48 33.83
C GLN A 895 -20.19 12.59 33.70
N GLY A 896 -21.05 12.63 34.71
CA GLY A 896 -22.29 11.82 34.78
C GLY A 896 -22.12 10.37 35.26
N LEU A 897 -23.23 9.78 35.72
CA LEU A 897 -23.34 8.37 36.15
C LEU A 897 -23.53 7.38 35.00
N GLY A 898 -23.91 7.86 33.82
CA GLY A 898 -24.27 7.06 32.65
C GLY A 898 -25.74 7.19 32.27
N LEU A 899 -26.31 6.14 31.68
CA LEU A 899 -27.66 6.17 31.12
C LEU A 899 -28.70 6.59 32.18
N GLY A 900 -29.46 7.64 31.87
CA GLY A 900 -30.48 8.22 32.74
C GLY A 900 -30.03 9.36 33.67
N ASP A 901 -28.76 9.74 33.68
CA ASP A 901 -28.25 11.00 34.28
C ASP A 901 -28.03 12.03 33.16
N LEU A 902 -29.06 12.82 32.86
CA LEU A 902 -29.13 13.62 31.62
C LEU A 902 -28.50 15.01 31.77
N ASP A 903 -28.27 15.48 32.99
CA ASP A 903 -27.50 16.71 33.22
C ASP A 903 -26.03 16.47 33.62
N ALA A 904 -25.64 15.18 33.69
CA ALA A 904 -24.31 14.69 33.98
C ALA A 904 -23.74 15.18 35.32
N ASP A 905 -24.60 15.47 36.29
CA ASP A 905 -24.20 15.98 37.60
C ASP A 905 -23.72 14.89 38.57
N GLY A 906 -23.86 13.62 38.17
CA GLY A 906 -23.43 12.47 38.94
C GLY A 906 -24.52 11.94 39.89
N LEU A 907 -25.78 12.34 39.74
CA LEU A 907 -26.92 11.91 40.53
C LEU A 907 -28.10 11.52 39.62
N LEU A 908 -28.88 10.53 40.06
CA LEU A 908 -30.18 10.25 39.46
C LEU A 908 -31.27 10.98 40.24
N GLU A 909 -31.91 11.96 39.60
CA GLU A 909 -32.96 12.79 40.13
C GLU A 909 -34.25 12.73 39.30
N VAL A 910 -35.32 13.33 39.81
CA VAL A 910 -36.62 13.40 39.09
C VAL A 910 -36.51 14.33 37.87
N SER A 911 -35.58 15.29 37.91
CA SER A 911 -35.26 16.22 36.83
C SER A 911 -34.73 15.51 35.58
N ASP A 912 -34.01 14.41 35.72
CA ASP A 912 -33.48 13.64 34.58
C ASP A 912 -34.58 13.02 33.71
N ILE A 913 -35.79 12.88 34.26
CA ILE A 913 -36.92 12.30 33.54
C ILE A 913 -37.85 13.40 33.04
N SER A 914 -38.33 14.26 33.95
CA SER A 914 -39.44 15.21 33.69
C SER A 914 -39.06 16.69 33.84
N GLY A 915 -37.78 16.99 34.07
CA GLY A 915 -37.24 18.35 34.23
C GLY A 915 -36.75 18.98 32.93
N PRO A 916 -36.31 20.25 32.96
CA PRO A 916 -35.63 20.88 31.83
C PRO A 916 -34.33 20.12 31.50
N GLY A 917 -34.19 19.66 30.26
CA GLY A 917 -33.10 18.78 29.84
C GLY A 917 -33.36 17.29 30.09
N GLY A 918 -34.43 16.94 30.81
CA GLY A 918 -34.77 15.56 31.12
C GLY A 918 -35.32 14.78 29.92
N PHE A 919 -35.46 13.46 30.11
CA PHE A 919 -35.68 12.49 29.05
C PHE A 919 -36.94 12.79 28.24
N GLU A 920 -38.03 13.15 28.91
CA GLU A 920 -39.29 13.48 28.23
C GLU A 920 -39.17 14.70 27.31
N GLN A 921 -38.33 15.69 27.66
CA GLN A 921 -38.09 16.84 26.78
C GLN A 921 -37.30 16.42 25.53
N VAL A 922 -36.28 15.58 25.71
CA VAL A 922 -35.46 15.09 24.60
C VAL A 922 -36.30 14.21 23.68
N LEU A 923 -37.07 13.27 24.23
CA LEU A 923 -38.02 12.43 23.50
C LEU A 923 -39.08 13.26 22.75
N ALA A 924 -39.73 14.21 23.42
CA ALA A 924 -40.77 15.06 22.81
C ALA A 924 -40.23 16.01 21.74
N SER A 925 -38.90 16.21 21.68
CA SER A 925 -38.25 16.98 20.62
C SER A 925 -38.36 16.30 19.25
N ASN A 926 -38.71 15.00 19.21
CA ASN A 926 -38.73 14.17 18.01
C ASN A 926 -37.37 14.19 17.29
N ASN A 927 -36.32 13.80 18.03
CA ASN A 927 -34.94 13.79 17.55
C ASN A 927 -34.42 15.17 17.09
N ALA A 928 -34.97 16.28 17.58
CA ALA A 928 -34.41 17.62 17.37
C ALA A 928 -33.34 17.99 18.42
N LEU A 929 -33.29 17.23 19.52
CA LEU A 929 -32.25 17.25 20.55
C LEU A 929 -31.64 15.85 20.64
N PHE A 930 -30.40 15.77 21.12
CA PHE A 930 -29.71 14.52 21.43
C PHE A 930 -29.04 14.64 22.79
N ASP A 931 -29.02 13.52 23.51
CA ASP A 931 -28.32 13.37 24.78
C ASP A 931 -27.80 11.92 24.90
N ALA A 932 -26.51 11.76 25.18
CA ALA A 932 -25.87 10.46 25.21
C ALA A 932 -26.34 9.57 26.37
N ALA A 933 -26.86 10.16 27.46
CA ALA A 933 -27.44 9.41 28.57
C ALA A 933 -28.89 8.96 28.28
N ALA A 934 -29.51 9.48 27.22
CA ALA A 934 -30.88 9.16 26.83
C ALA A 934 -30.99 8.16 25.66
N ASP A 935 -29.94 7.97 24.85
CA ASP A 935 -29.88 6.92 23.80
C ASP A 935 -29.56 5.55 24.45
N VAL A 936 -30.55 4.95 25.10
CA VAL A 936 -30.38 3.68 25.83
C VAL A 936 -30.16 2.52 24.89
N THR A 937 -30.82 2.54 23.72
CA THR A 937 -30.74 1.48 22.70
C THR A 937 -29.45 1.54 21.87
N ALA A 938 -28.66 2.60 22.02
CA ALA A 938 -27.38 2.81 21.36
C ALA A 938 -27.50 2.90 19.82
N ASP A 939 -28.61 3.41 19.31
CA ASP A 939 -28.90 3.48 17.87
C ASP A 939 -28.75 4.90 17.28
N GLY A 940 -28.37 5.88 18.11
CA GLY A 940 -28.19 7.27 17.74
C GLY A 940 -29.49 8.06 17.61
N ARG A 941 -30.61 7.48 18.06
CA ARG A 941 -31.93 8.13 18.14
C ARG A 941 -32.45 8.04 19.56
N ILE A 942 -33.36 8.96 19.88
CA ILE A 942 -34.04 8.97 21.17
C ILE A 942 -35.52 8.89 20.87
N ASP A 943 -36.07 7.71 21.06
CA ASP A 943 -37.47 7.41 20.80
C ASP A 943 -38.11 6.56 21.90
N THR A 944 -39.25 5.95 21.56
CA THR A 944 -40.10 5.26 22.51
C THR A 944 -39.45 3.97 23.03
N ARG A 945 -38.50 3.39 22.28
CA ARG A 945 -37.74 2.20 22.68
C ARG A 945 -36.74 2.54 23.79
N ASP A 946 -36.05 3.68 23.68
CA ASP A 946 -35.14 4.14 24.73
C ASP A 946 -35.87 4.39 26.06
N LEU A 947 -37.08 4.95 25.99
CA LEU A 947 -37.89 5.15 27.18
C LEU A 947 -38.21 3.82 27.87
N LEU A 948 -38.53 2.75 27.12
CA LEU A 948 -38.81 1.44 27.69
C LEU A 948 -37.59 0.78 28.33
N GLU A 949 -36.42 0.98 27.73
CA GLU A 949 -35.15 0.38 28.19
C GLU A 949 -34.47 1.18 29.30
N LEU A 950 -34.87 2.43 29.53
CA LEU A 950 -34.32 3.28 30.60
C LEU A 950 -34.54 2.71 32.00
N GLY A 951 -35.67 2.04 32.25
CA GLY A 951 -36.05 1.54 33.56
C GLY A 951 -35.02 0.59 34.22
N PRO A 952 -34.57 -0.46 33.52
CA PRO A 952 -33.48 -1.33 33.97
C PRO A 952 -32.19 -0.59 34.33
N GLU A 953 -31.79 0.40 33.54
CA GLU A 953 -30.56 1.19 33.76
C GLU A 953 -30.68 2.06 35.03
N LEU A 954 -31.79 2.76 35.20
CA LEU A 954 -32.07 3.54 36.42
C LEU A 954 -31.99 2.67 37.68
N VAL A 955 -32.49 1.43 37.61
CA VAL A 955 -32.40 0.48 38.72
C VAL A 955 -30.96 0.03 38.95
N ALA A 956 -30.22 -0.30 37.88
CA ALA A 956 -28.84 -0.78 37.96
C ALA A 956 -27.90 0.26 38.60
N LEU A 957 -28.12 1.53 38.27
CA LEU A 957 -27.39 2.68 38.82
C LEU A 957 -27.87 3.14 40.20
N GLY A 958 -28.92 2.49 40.76
CA GLY A 958 -29.37 2.74 42.12
C GLY A 958 -30.33 3.92 42.28
N GLY A 959 -31.12 4.21 41.25
CA GLY A 959 -32.15 5.25 41.24
C GLY A 959 -33.08 5.17 42.45
N SER A 960 -33.37 6.34 43.04
CA SER A 960 -34.21 6.41 44.24
C SER A 960 -35.66 6.01 43.93
N ALA A 961 -36.43 5.67 44.97
CA ALA A 961 -37.86 5.38 44.81
C ALA A 961 -38.66 6.53 44.17
N ALA A 962 -38.19 7.78 44.32
CA ALA A 962 -38.80 8.93 43.66
C ALA A 962 -38.52 8.94 42.14
N VAL A 963 -37.29 8.65 41.73
CA VAL A 963 -36.89 8.53 40.31
C VAL A 963 -37.66 7.42 39.62
N LEU A 964 -37.72 6.22 40.22
CA LEU A 964 -38.43 5.08 39.66
C LEU A 964 -39.96 5.30 39.58
N ALA A 965 -40.52 6.08 40.52
CA ALA A 965 -41.92 6.49 40.46
C ALA A 965 -42.17 7.52 39.35
N GLU A 966 -41.22 8.44 39.14
CA GLU A 966 -41.31 9.39 38.02
C GLU A 966 -41.19 8.68 36.68
N TYR A 967 -40.26 7.73 36.54
CA TYR A 967 -40.13 6.88 35.36
C TYR A 967 -41.46 6.17 35.02
N SER A 968 -42.08 5.56 36.03
CA SER A 968 -43.40 4.94 35.87
C SER A 968 -44.47 5.94 35.43
N SER A 969 -44.36 7.20 35.86
CA SER A 969 -45.28 8.26 35.47
C SER A 969 -45.01 8.74 34.04
N ALA A 970 -43.75 8.79 33.60
CA ALA A 970 -43.36 9.12 32.23
C ALA A 970 -43.86 8.07 31.22
N LEU A 971 -43.78 6.78 31.56
CA LEU A 971 -44.38 5.71 30.74
C LEU A 971 -45.87 5.94 30.51
N LEU A 972 -46.61 6.29 31.56
CA LEU A 972 -48.05 6.56 31.47
C LEU A 972 -48.35 7.82 30.65
N ARG A 973 -47.55 8.89 30.82
CA ARG A 973 -47.70 10.12 30.03
C ARG A 973 -47.41 9.89 28.54
N ARG A 974 -46.46 9.02 28.18
CA ARG A 974 -46.17 8.68 26.78
C ARG A 974 -47.36 8.06 26.05
N ILE A 975 -48.21 7.34 26.77
CA ILE A 975 -49.41 6.67 26.22
C ILE A 975 -50.72 7.42 26.49
N ASP A 976 -50.68 8.70 26.88
CA ASP A 976 -51.85 9.60 26.83
C ASP A 976 -52.09 10.06 25.38
N LEU A 977 -52.49 9.10 24.54
CA LEU A 977 -52.60 9.24 23.09
C LEU A 977 -53.75 10.16 22.64
N ASN A 978 -54.69 10.46 23.54
CA ASN A 978 -55.78 11.40 23.31
C ASN A 978 -55.53 12.80 23.92
N GLY A 979 -54.44 12.99 24.68
CA GLY A 979 -54.03 14.24 25.28
C GLY A 979 -54.96 14.75 26.39
N SER A 980 -55.66 13.84 27.08
CA SER A 980 -56.63 14.18 28.13
C SER A 980 -55.98 14.46 29.49
N GLY A 981 -54.69 14.11 29.65
CA GLY A 981 -53.97 14.12 30.91
C GLY A 981 -54.25 12.91 31.78
N GLN A 982 -54.92 11.87 31.25
CA GLN A 982 -55.23 10.64 31.97
C GLN A 982 -55.03 9.42 31.06
N THR A 983 -54.16 8.50 31.47
CA THR A 983 -54.05 7.18 30.83
C THR A 983 -55.23 6.30 31.22
N ASN A 984 -56.12 6.00 30.27
CA ASN A 984 -57.29 5.15 30.49
C ASN A 984 -57.74 4.45 29.19
N ALA A 985 -58.89 3.77 29.24
CA ALA A 985 -59.46 3.04 28.10
C ALA A 985 -59.61 3.88 26.80
N ASP A 986 -59.79 5.19 26.91
CA ASP A 986 -59.91 6.09 25.76
C ASP A 986 -58.59 6.23 24.98
N ASP A 987 -57.43 5.99 25.59
CA ASP A 987 -56.13 5.98 24.90
C ASP A 987 -55.93 4.72 24.06
N LEU A 988 -56.30 3.57 24.63
CA LEU A 988 -56.31 2.31 23.89
C LEU A 988 -57.33 2.36 22.74
N ALA A 989 -58.49 3.00 22.96
CA ALA A 989 -59.45 3.29 21.89
C ALA A 989 -58.85 4.18 20.80
N ALA A 990 -58.11 5.23 21.18
CA ALA A 990 -57.44 6.13 20.24
C ALA A 990 -56.40 5.38 19.39
N LEU A 991 -55.62 4.49 20.00
CA LEU A 991 -54.70 3.61 19.27
C LEU A 991 -55.44 2.70 18.28
N TYR A 992 -56.51 2.02 18.71
CA TYR A 992 -57.29 1.15 17.82
C TYR A 992 -57.93 1.89 16.64
N THR A 993 -58.32 3.16 16.81
CA THR A 993 -58.83 3.97 15.69
C THR A 993 -57.76 4.33 14.66
N ASN A 994 -56.48 4.22 15.01
CA ASN A 994 -55.35 4.53 14.16
C ASN A 994 -54.61 3.28 13.64
N LEU A 995 -55.15 2.07 13.82
CA LEU A 995 -54.53 0.87 13.24
C LEU A 995 -54.37 1.00 11.72
N GLY A 996 -53.18 0.65 11.23
CA GLY A 996 -52.75 0.83 9.84
C GLY A 996 -52.25 2.24 9.51
N SER A 997 -52.20 3.16 10.48
CA SER A 997 -51.52 4.46 10.37
C SER A 997 -50.00 4.28 10.46
N THR A 998 -49.27 5.35 10.14
CA THR A 998 -47.80 5.47 10.30
C THR A 998 -47.46 6.69 11.17
N ASP A 999 -48.41 7.13 12.01
CA ASP A 999 -48.24 8.29 12.88
C ASP A 999 -47.39 7.90 14.11
N PRO A 1000 -46.21 8.50 14.31
CA PRO A 1000 -45.29 8.15 15.41
C PRO A 1000 -45.88 8.32 16.81
N LEU A 1001 -46.98 9.07 16.95
CA LEU A 1001 -47.66 9.18 18.23
C LEU A 1001 -48.22 7.82 18.68
N TYR A 1002 -48.77 7.05 17.73
CA TYR A 1002 -49.47 5.78 17.97
C TYR A 1002 -48.61 4.54 17.68
N ASP A 1003 -47.54 4.69 16.90
CA ASP A 1003 -46.52 3.66 16.64
C ASP A 1003 -45.54 3.65 17.83
N LEU A 1004 -45.79 2.77 18.80
CA LEU A 1004 -45.07 2.72 20.07
C LEU A 1004 -43.83 1.82 19.97
N ASN A 1005 -43.85 0.80 19.11
CA ASN A 1005 -42.71 -0.08 18.89
C ASN A 1005 -41.71 0.48 17.85
N VAL A 1006 -42.09 1.55 17.15
CA VAL A 1006 -41.27 2.27 16.16
C VAL A 1006 -40.94 1.41 14.93
N ASP A 1007 -41.84 0.50 14.54
CA ASP A 1007 -41.66 -0.35 13.35
C ASP A 1007 -42.20 0.28 12.06
N GLY A 1008 -42.84 1.45 12.17
CA GLY A 1008 -43.40 2.22 11.07
C GLY A 1008 -44.88 1.95 10.79
N VAL A 1009 -45.54 1.07 11.55
CA VAL A 1009 -46.97 0.73 11.38
C VAL A 1009 -47.66 0.60 12.73
N VAL A 1010 -48.78 1.30 12.89
CA VAL A 1010 -49.63 1.13 14.07
C VAL A 1010 -50.43 -0.16 13.95
N ASP A 1011 -50.16 -1.16 14.78
CA ASP A 1011 -50.86 -2.43 14.79
C ASP A 1011 -51.22 -2.97 16.20
N VAL A 1012 -51.64 -4.23 16.28
CA VAL A 1012 -52.04 -4.85 17.56
C VAL A 1012 -50.86 -5.05 18.52
N THR A 1013 -49.63 -5.07 18.00
CA THR A 1013 -48.40 -5.14 18.77
C THR A 1013 -48.19 -3.87 19.58
N ASP A 1014 -48.55 -2.69 19.04
CA ASP A 1014 -48.53 -1.44 19.80
C ASP A 1014 -49.56 -1.44 20.92
N ALA A 1015 -50.75 -2.01 20.68
CA ALA A 1015 -51.77 -2.16 21.72
C ALA A 1015 -51.28 -3.09 22.85
N GLN A 1016 -50.60 -4.18 22.51
CA GLN A 1016 -49.98 -5.07 23.48
C GLN A 1016 -48.88 -4.36 24.28
N LEU A 1017 -48.03 -3.58 23.61
CA LEU A 1017 -46.96 -2.80 24.22
C LEU A 1017 -47.51 -1.72 25.17
N LEU A 1018 -48.57 -1.03 24.76
CA LEU A 1018 -49.28 -0.03 25.57
C LEU A 1018 -49.75 -0.64 26.90
N VAL A 1019 -50.40 -1.80 26.85
CA VAL A 1019 -50.96 -2.46 28.04
C VAL A 1019 -49.86 -3.11 28.90
N GLY A 1020 -48.98 -3.88 28.28
CA GLY A 1020 -47.98 -4.70 28.98
C GLY A 1020 -46.83 -3.91 29.55
N ASP A 1021 -46.21 -3.05 28.74
CA ASP A 1021 -44.91 -2.44 29.05
C ASP A 1021 -45.03 -0.98 29.49
N PHE A 1022 -45.88 -0.18 28.84
CA PHE A 1022 -46.12 1.21 29.25
C PHE A 1022 -47.04 1.33 30.46
N ALA A 1023 -48.26 0.79 30.36
CA ALA A 1023 -49.21 0.79 31.48
C ALA A 1023 -48.75 -0.14 32.61
N ARG A 1024 -47.83 -1.08 32.33
CA ARG A 1024 -47.30 -2.07 33.29
C ARG A 1024 -48.42 -2.85 33.97
N THR A 1025 -49.43 -3.20 33.18
CA THR A 1025 -50.58 -3.98 33.62
C THR A 1025 -50.71 -5.24 32.77
N VAL A 1026 -51.85 -5.91 32.84
CA VAL A 1026 -52.12 -7.14 32.08
C VAL A 1026 -53.38 -6.96 31.23
N PRO A 1027 -53.54 -7.71 30.13
CA PRO A 1027 -54.67 -7.57 29.19
C PRO A 1027 -56.10 -7.79 29.75
N GLY A 1028 -56.27 -7.92 31.06
CA GLY A 1028 -57.57 -7.91 31.74
C GLY A 1028 -57.91 -6.58 32.44
N ASP A 1029 -56.97 -5.64 32.51
CA ASP A 1029 -57.18 -4.29 33.06
C ASP A 1029 -57.65 -3.39 31.92
N PHE A 1030 -58.96 -3.39 31.66
CA PHE A 1030 -59.52 -2.75 30.48
C PHE A 1030 -59.65 -1.24 30.65
N ASN A 1031 -59.61 -0.72 31.89
CA ASN A 1031 -59.64 0.71 32.16
C ASN A 1031 -58.25 1.35 32.33
N LEU A 1032 -57.19 0.53 32.34
CA LEU A 1032 -55.78 0.88 32.50
C LEU A 1032 -55.43 1.58 33.83
N ASP A 1033 -56.22 1.34 34.89
CA ASP A 1033 -55.98 1.96 36.20
C ASP A 1033 -54.86 1.26 37.02
N GLY A 1034 -54.33 0.15 36.49
CA GLY A 1034 -53.30 -0.69 37.10
C GLY A 1034 -53.87 -1.80 37.99
N SER A 1035 -55.19 -2.00 38.00
CA SER A 1035 -55.89 -3.03 38.76
C SER A 1035 -56.77 -3.86 37.84
N VAL A 1036 -56.84 -5.17 38.06
CA VAL A 1036 -57.87 -6.00 37.42
C VAL A 1036 -58.95 -6.30 38.44
N ASP A 1037 -60.06 -5.56 38.38
CA ASP A 1037 -61.16 -5.67 39.33
C ASP A 1037 -62.55 -5.67 38.67
N VAL A 1038 -63.59 -5.31 39.43
CA VAL A 1038 -64.99 -5.33 38.99
C VAL A 1038 -65.30 -4.16 38.05
N ALA A 1039 -64.51 -3.09 38.07
CA ALA A 1039 -64.61 -1.97 37.14
C ALA A 1039 -64.29 -2.44 35.72
N ASP A 1040 -63.26 -3.26 35.54
CA ASP A 1040 -62.89 -3.85 34.23
C ASP A 1040 -63.97 -4.80 33.73
N TYR A 1041 -64.51 -5.65 34.62
CA TYR A 1041 -65.64 -6.51 34.27
C TYR A 1041 -66.84 -5.71 33.72
N THR A 1042 -67.08 -4.53 34.30
CA THR A 1042 -68.15 -3.65 33.87
C THR A 1042 -67.87 -3.12 32.47
N LEU A 1043 -66.62 -2.77 32.16
CA LEU A 1043 -66.20 -2.31 30.84
C LEU A 1043 -66.32 -3.41 29.78
N TRP A 1044 -65.85 -4.63 30.06
CA TRP A 1044 -66.04 -5.78 29.17
C TRP A 1044 -67.51 -6.08 28.91
N ARG A 1045 -68.31 -6.17 29.98
CA ARG A 1045 -69.74 -6.49 29.86
C ARG A 1045 -70.47 -5.49 28.97
N ASP A 1046 -70.10 -4.22 29.06
CA ASP A 1046 -70.75 -3.14 28.34
C ASP A 1046 -70.27 -3.04 26.86
N ASN A 1047 -69.12 -3.65 26.51
CA ASN A 1047 -68.57 -3.66 25.15
C ASN A 1047 -68.66 -5.01 24.41
N ARG A 1048 -69.01 -6.08 25.11
CA ARG A 1048 -69.25 -7.41 24.53
C ARG A 1048 -70.22 -7.37 23.36
N ASP A 1049 -69.88 -8.05 22.26
CA ASP A 1049 -70.70 -8.18 21.05
C ASP A 1049 -71.05 -6.83 20.36
N THR A 1050 -70.32 -5.74 20.65
CA THR A 1050 -70.57 -4.41 20.04
C THR A 1050 -69.85 -4.21 18.69
N GLY A 1051 -68.86 -5.05 18.38
CA GLY A 1051 -68.00 -4.93 17.20
C GLY A 1051 -66.88 -3.87 17.34
N GLY A 1052 -66.70 -3.29 18.53
CA GLY A 1052 -65.51 -2.52 18.89
C GLY A 1052 -64.44 -3.40 19.51
N ARG A 1053 -63.26 -2.83 19.78
CA ARG A 1053 -62.10 -3.48 20.43
C ARG A 1053 -61.89 -3.03 21.88
N LEU A 1054 -62.80 -2.22 22.41
CA LEU A 1054 -62.72 -1.74 23.79
C LEU A 1054 -62.99 -2.93 24.72
N ALA A 1055 -61.99 -3.35 25.49
CA ALA A 1055 -61.99 -4.59 26.29
C ALA A 1055 -61.72 -5.91 25.52
N ASP A 1056 -61.04 -5.83 24.38
CA ASP A 1056 -60.40 -6.96 23.70
C ASP A 1056 -59.09 -7.30 24.44
N GLY A 1057 -59.10 -8.39 25.20
CA GLY A 1057 -58.03 -8.81 26.10
C GLY A 1057 -57.09 -9.84 25.51
N ASP A 1058 -57.45 -10.53 24.43
CA ASP A 1058 -56.53 -11.42 23.70
C ASP A 1058 -55.97 -10.80 22.40
N PHE A 1059 -56.43 -9.59 22.07
CA PHE A 1059 -56.04 -8.77 20.91
C PHE A 1059 -56.38 -9.40 19.55
N ASP A 1060 -57.40 -10.25 19.49
CA ASP A 1060 -57.83 -10.91 18.25
C ASP A 1060 -58.74 -10.04 17.35
N GLY A 1061 -59.22 -8.92 17.89
CA GLY A 1061 -60.00 -7.91 17.20
C GLY A 1061 -61.51 -7.98 17.44
N ASP A 1062 -62.00 -8.86 18.31
CA ASP A 1062 -63.38 -8.82 18.83
C ASP A 1062 -63.45 -8.78 20.37
N VAL A 1063 -64.67 -8.74 20.93
CA VAL A 1063 -64.89 -8.66 22.40
C VAL A 1063 -65.95 -9.68 22.79
N ASP A 1064 -65.51 -10.84 23.26
CA ASP A 1064 -66.31 -12.03 23.45
C ASP A 1064 -66.04 -12.76 24.79
N THR A 1065 -66.19 -14.10 24.84
CA THR A 1065 -66.00 -14.89 26.06
C THR A 1065 -64.52 -15.24 26.32
N ASP A 1066 -63.66 -15.19 25.30
CA ASP A 1066 -62.23 -15.45 25.43
C ASP A 1066 -61.55 -14.27 26.17
N ASP A 1067 -61.97 -13.02 25.93
CA ASP A 1067 -61.55 -11.84 26.73
C ASP A 1067 -61.97 -11.90 28.20
N TYR A 1068 -63.19 -12.41 28.45
CA TYR A 1068 -63.63 -12.66 29.82
C TYR A 1068 -62.71 -13.66 30.52
N THR A 1069 -62.19 -14.63 29.77
CA THR A 1069 -61.24 -15.62 30.31
C THR A 1069 -59.90 -14.96 30.62
N VAL A 1070 -59.44 -14.01 29.81
CA VAL A 1070 -58.26 -13.17 30.09
C VAL A 1070 -58.46 -12.37 31.38
N TRP A 1071 -59.56 -11.60 31.49
CA TRP A 1071 -59.90 -10.85 32.72
C TRP A 1071 -60.00 -11.76 33.96
N ALA A 1072 -60.72 -12.88 33.85
CA ALA A 1072 -60.93 -13.79 34.98
C ALA A 1072 -59.63 -14.43 35.47
N THR A 1073 -58.68 -14.67 34.55
CA THR A 1073 -57.35 -15.20 34.89
C THR A 1073 -56.49 -14.14 35.58
N ALA A 1074 -56.65 -12.87 35.20
CA ALA A 1074 -55.91 -11.75 35.74
C ALA A 1074 -56.54 -11.10 36.99
N PHE A 1075 -57.80 -11.43 37.34
CA PHE A 1075 -58.55 -10.79 38.42
C PHE A 1075 -57.79 -10.80 39.76
N GLY A 1076 -57.66 -9.60 40.35
CA GLY A 1076 -56.87 -9.37 41.55
C GLY A 1076 -55.41 -8.97 41.27
N PHE A 1077 -55.00 -8.84 40.01
CA PHE A 1077 -53.74 -8.19 39.65
C PHE A 1077 -53.75 -6.73 40.14
N GLN A 1078 -52.59 -6.29 40.61
CA GLN A 1078 -52.32 -4.94 41.05
C GLN A 1078 -50.91 -4.58 40.59
N ARG A 1079 -50.78 -3.49 39.83
CA ARG A 1079 -49.50 -2.95 39.41
C ARG A 1079 -48.64 -2.59 40.63
N GLY A 1080 -47.47 -3.21 40.72
CA GLY A 1080 -46.48 -2.92 41.76
C GLY A 1080 -45.65 -1.67 41.45
N ALA A 1081 -44.98 -1.12 42.47
CA ALA A 1081 -43.92 -0.13 42.28
C ALA A 1081 -42.86 -0.66 41.30
N TYR A 1082 -42.26 0.24 40.49
CA TYR A 1082 -41.15 -0.18 39.65
C TYR A 1082 -39.98 -0.61 40.53
N SER A 1083 -39.45 -1.79 40.28
CA SER A 1083 -38.36 -2.38 41.05
C SER A 1083 -37.57 -3.31 40.16
N ALA A 1084 -36.31 -3.58 40.51
CA ALA A 1084 -35.48 -4.54 39.81
C ALA A 1084 -36.23 -5.84 39.51
N PRO A 1085 -36.08 -6.42 38.31
CA PRO A 1085 -36.53 -7.78 38.08
C PRO A 1085 -35.88 -8.68 39.13
N ALA A 1086 -36.69 -9.42 39.88
CA ALA A 1086 -36.16 -10.42 40.78
C ALA A 1086 -35.37 -11.40 39.90
N LEU A 1087 -34.03 -11.47 40.08
CA LEU A 1087 -33.20 -12.48 39.42
C LEU A 1087 -33.91 -13.82 39.55
N ALA A 1088 -34.40 -14.36 38.43
CA ALA A 1088 -34.82 -15.73 38.37
C ALA A 1088 -33.56 -16.55 38.67
N VAL A 1089 -33.41 -16.95 39.93
CA VAL A 1089 -32.39 -17.90 40.35
C VAL A 1089 -32.54 -19.09 39.41
N PRO A 1090 -31.52 -19.45 38.60
CA PRO A 1090 -31.62 -20.63 37.75
C PRO A 1090 -31.99 -21.79 38.66
N GLU A 1091 -33.13 -22.43 38.41
CA GLU A 1091 -33.53 -23.60 39.18
C GLU A 1091 -32.36 -24.59 39.15
N PRO A 1092 -31.85 -25.06 40.30
CA PRO A 1092 -30.78 -26.04 40.30
C PRO A 1092 -31.28 -27.25 39.51
N ALA A 1093 -30.60 -27.55 38.39
CA ALA A 1093 -30.95 -28.62 37.47
C ALA A 1093 -31.22 -29.92 38.24
N THR A 1094 -32.50 -30.18 38.50
CA THR A 1094 -33.00 -31.34 39.25
C THR A 1094 -32.67 -32.64 38.50
N ALA A 1095 -32.38 -32.56 37.19
CA ALA A 1095 -31.84 -33.63 36.38
C ALA A 1095 -30.43 -34.09 36.81
N PHE A 1096 -29.56 -33.20 37.31
CA PHE A 1096 -28.20 -33.56 37.71
C PHE A 1096 -28.16 -34.25 39.09
N LEU A 1097 -29.02 -33.83 40.02
CA LEU A 1097 -29.20 -34.51 41.32
C LEU A 1097 -29.92 -35.85 41.19
N ALA A 1098 -30.85 -35.99 40.24
CA ALA A 1098 -31.48 -37.27 39.91
C ALA A 1098 -30.49 -38.26 39.26
N ALA A 1099 -29.56 -37.77 38.43
CA ALA A 1099 -28.49 -38.58 37.84
C ALA A 1099 -27.46 -39.03 38.90
N LEU A 1100 -27.10 -38.16 39.85
CA LEU A 1100 -26.19 -38.50 40.94
C LEU A 1100 -26.80 -39.52 41.92
N ALA A 1101 -28.11 -39.45 42.16
CA ALA A 1101 -28.84 -40.41 42.99
C ALA A 1101 -28.93 -41.80 42.32
N ALA A 1102 -29.03 -41.87 41.00
CA ALA A 1102 -29.06 -43.13 40.25
C ALA A 1102 -27.70 -43.87 40.26
N VAL A 1103 -26.58 -43.13 40.22
CA VAL A 1103 -25.22 -43.69 40.24
C VAL A 1103 -24.83 -44.20 41.65
N LEU A 1104 -25.42 -43.67 42.71
CA LEU A 1104 -25.14 -44.08 44.10
C LEU A 1104 -25.98 -45.28 44.58
N SER A 1105 -26.97 -45.75 43.80
CA SER A 1105 -27.91 -46.82 44.22
C SER A 1105 -27.69 -48.23 43.64
N THR A 1106 -26.65 -48.49 42.85
CA THR A 1106 -26.40 -49.87 42.37
C THR A 1106 -25.60 -50.71 43.39
N PRO A 1107 -26.10 -51.91 43.78
CA PRO A 1107 -25.47 -52.74 44.81
C PRO A 1107 -24.19 -53.44 44.30
N ARG A 1108 -23.15 -53.40 45.12
CA ARG A 1108 -21.95 -54.25 45.03
C ARG A 1108 -22.34 -55.74 44.91
N GLN A 1109 -22.02 -56.39 43.79
CA GLN A 1109 -21.81 -57.84 43.75
C GLN A 1109 -20.47 -58.24 43.11
N ARG A 1110 -19.59 -58.69 44.02
CA ARG A 1110 -18.43 -59.58 43.96
C ARG A 1110 -17.68 -59.84 42.63
N ARG A 1111 -16.38 -59.54 42.71
CA ARG A 1111 -15.26 -60.10 41.92
C ARG A 1111 -15.24 -61.65 41.92
N SER A 1112 -14.89 -62.23 40.76
CA SER A 1112 -14.02 -63.41 40.69
C SER A 1112 -12.98 -63.26 39.57
N ARG A 1113 -11.70 -63.39 39.97
CA ARG A 1113 -10.47 -63.34 39.17
C ARG A 1113 -10.22 -64.66 38.40
N THR A 1114 -9.63 -64.56 37.20
CA THR A 1114 -8.44 -65.33 36.72
C THR A 1114 -8.03 -64.78 35.34
N LEU A 1115 -6.92 -64.02 35.20
CA LEU A 1115 -5.53 -64.41 34.85
C LEU A 1115 -5.42 -65.04 33.43
N VAL A 1116 -5.00 -64.27 32.39
CA VAL A 1116 -3.61 -64.05 31.84
C VAL A 1116 -3.26 -65.09 30.74
N PRO A 1117 -2.32 -64.90 29.76
CA PRO A 1117 -1.52 -63.74 29.29
C PRO A 1117 -1.59 -63.48 27.76
N HIS A 1118 -1.40 -62.23 27.31
CA HIS A 1118 -0.16 -61.69 26.72
C HIS A 1118 -0.39 -60.27 26.22
#